data_AF-A0AAD9T0E6-F1
#
_entry.id   AF-A0AAD9T0E6-F1
#
_cell.length_a   1.000
_cell.length_b   1.000
_cell.length_c   1.000
_cell.angle_alpha   90.00
_cell.angle_beta   90.00
_cell.angle_gamma   90.00
#
_symmetry.space_group_name_H-M   'P 1'
#
loop_
_entity.id
_entity.type
_entity.pdbx_description
1 polymer ?
#
loop_
_entity_poly.entity_id
_entity_poly.type
_entity_poly.pdbx_seq_one_letter_code
_entity_poly.pdbx_strand_id
1 'polypeptide(L)'
;MVSAILEQREIILDALKSITRGDWKVLVIDEFTKKIIDNVVKEDDILNENIANIERIEERREMNPDMDAIYLLSPQPHIVDCLLADFERRRYRKSYLVWTALLDPQLRRRLDVSKQVQEQMAGFETLSIDYFPRESHLITFRDPWSFPILYHPACNDLVLGHMQTLSQKITGICVSLGEYPKVRHLANFVQEELDAYANFNRNWPPPSTRPQGILVITDRSMDIMAPLIHEFTYQAMAHDLLPIKEGDKVLYKTVVNEGTAQEEEKDMEIGEKDKIWVNNRHSHMKDTIEKLMGDFQKFIDDNPNFTNSEDATSLNAIKDMLAGLPQFQEMKEAYSLHLSMAQECMNIFQNRKLPDVASVEQSLATGLDEDYRKPKNLADQVVRLLDDESIGPADRLRLIMLYIIYRDGMIQEDIRRLLAHAALPPQNAEAITNFDLIGAHTTKATLKDARPPTQPLFPKKTAPTAQNEEYALSRFEPMVKLMLEDISKGILDQITFPYIRPPIDNSEELAAQQQTSLRSAKPTWARNRVSAAESRQRVIVFMAGGATYSESRACYEVSKTTGKDVFLATSHMVTPALYVRQVSDLSEDRRRLDLPIDRPKPKAPEHLFIRNDPRPTALPSDPRSRPGGGAMGLPAGPGRLGQSRSPGPPATPQKSPGYNNPAPNPYDKPQPQPPTSGLAAMNMNSALGKPIPPPSGTNGSALVKGKLEKKGKHKDESGEKEKKKRGFFGSKK
;
A
#
# COMPACT_ATOMS: atom_id res chain seq x y z
N MET A 1 -14.41 13.37 3.42
CA MET A 1 -13.99 12.04 3.93
C MET A 1 -12.77 12.30 4.78
N VAL A 2 -12.66 11.70 5.97
CA VAL A 2 -11.49 11.87 6.83
C VAL A 2 -10.23 11.34 6.13
N SER A 3 -9.05 11.91 6.38
CA SER A 3 -7.78 11.43 5.83
C SER A 3 -6.77 11.19 6.96
N ALA A 4 -6.27 9.96 7.08
CA ALA A 4 -5.27 9.59 8.10
C ALA A 4 -3.95 10.37 7.96
N ILE A 5 -3.63 10.86 6.75
CA ILE A 5 -2.49 11.74 6.48
C ILE A 5 -2.71 13.10 7.14
N LEU A 6 -3.89 13.70 6.96
CA LEU A 6 -4.23 14.99 7.57
C LEU A 6 -4.35 14.89 9.08
N GLU A 7 -5.02 13.86 9.62
CA GLU A 7 -5.15 13.66 11.06
C GLU A 7 -3.77 13.57 11.74
N GLN A 8 -2.81 12.83 11.16
CA GLN A 8 -1.44 12.76 11.70
C GLN A 8 -0.66 14.08 11.51
N ARG A 9 -0.87 14.81 10.40
CA ARG A 9 -0.26 16.13 10.17
C ARG A 9 -0.70 17.14 11.23
N GLU A 10 -2.01 17.27 11.46
CA GLU A 10 -2.52 18.25 12.43
C GLU A 10 -2.09 17.89 13.86
N ILE A 11 -2.05 16.61 14.25
CA ILE A 11 -1.52 16.18 15.56
C ILE A 11 -0.08 16.63 15.78
N ILE A 12 0.79 16.54 14.76
CA ILE A 12 2.19 16.99 14.87
C ILE A 12 2.25 18.52 15.00
N LEU A 13 1.51 19.25 14.17
CA LEU A 13 1.55 20.72 14.15
C LEU A 13 0.89 21.34 15.40
N ASP A 14 -0.25 20.85 15.85
CA ASP A 14 -0.92 21.32 17.08
C ASP A 14 -0.06 21.03 18.32
N ALA A 15 0.62 19.89 18.39
CA ALA A 15 1.56 19.59 19.47
C ALA A 15 2.69 20.64 19.51
N LEU A 16 3.38 20.88 18.39
CA LEU A 16 4.43 21.90 18.27
C LEU A 16 3.90 23.28 18.68
N LYS A 17 2.78 23.72 18.09
CA LYS A 17 2.10 25.01 18.34
C LYS A 17 1.72 25.21 19.81
N SER A 18 1.25 24.16 20.47
CA SER A 18 0.88 24.18 21.90
C SER A 18 2.08 24.32 22.85
N ILE A 19 3.28 23.98 22.36
CA ILE A 19 4.55 24.04 23.09
C ILE A 19 5.32 25.32 22.76
N THR A 20 5.34 25.78 21.51
CA THR A 20 6.01 27.03 21.11
C THR A 20 5.29 28.25 21.66
N ARG A 21 3.95 28.32 21.54
CA ARG A 21 3.11 29.41 22.07
C ARG A 21 3.51 30.83 21.61
N GLY A 22 4.17 30.93 20.44
CA GLY A 22 4.73 32.17 19.91
C GLY A 22 6.20 32.42 20.25
N ASP A 23 6.81 31.67 21.17
CA ASP A 23 8.26 31.69 21.40
C ASP A 23 8.97 30.82 20.36
N TRP A 24 10.11 31.32 19.84
CA TRP A 24 11.01 30.51 19.01
C TRP A 24 11.69 29.39 19.81
N LYS A 25 11.68 28.17 19.27
CA LYS A 25 12.32 26.98 19.88
C LYS A 25 13.06 26.16 18.81
N VAL A 26 14.04 25.35 19.23
CA VAL A 26 14.69 24.34 18.35
C VAL A 26 13.81 23.09 18.34
N LEU A 27 13.60 22.47 17.18
CA LEU A 27 13.03 21.12 17.10
C LEU A 27 14.18 20.12 16.97
N VAL A 28 14.28 19.17 17.88
CA VAL A 28 15.27 18.09 17.88
C VAL A 28 14.57 16.76 17.65
N ILE A 29 15.00 16.02 16.62
CA ILE A 29 14.40 14.75 16.20
C ILE A 29 15.44 13.65 15.99
N ASP A 30 15.02 12.40 15.90
CA ASP A 30 15.83 11.26 15.46
C ASP A 30 15.43 10.79 14.04
N GLU A 31 16.26 9.94 13.43
CA GLU A 31 16.04 9.30 12.12
C GLU A 31 14.64 8.72 11.93
N PHE A 32 14.11 8.00 12.94
CA PHE A 32 12.82 7.32 12.82
C PHE A 32 11.67 8.33 12.90
N THR A 33 11.77 9.30 13.82
CA THR A 33 10.82 10.41 13.89
C THR A 33 10.82 11.24 12.61
N LYS A 34 11.99 11.50 11.99
CA LYS A 34 12.07 12.22 10.72
C LYS A 34 11.22 11.54 9.64
N LYS A 35 11.26 10.21 9.55
CA LYS A 35 10.46 9.44 8.57
C LYS A 35 8.95 9.52 8.82
N ILE A 36 8.50 9.73 10.05
CA ILE A 36 7.08 9.96 10.38
C ILE A 36 6.69 11.38 9.94
N ILE A 37 7.51 12.38 10.25
CA ILE A 37 7.29 13.79 9.89
C ILE A 37 7.27 13.97 8.37
N ASP A 38 8.32 13.54 7.67
CA ASP A 38 8.49 13.62 6.21
C ASP A 38 7.35 12.95 5.42
N ASN A 39 6.59 12.05 6.05
CA ASN A 39 5.47 11.35 5.43
C ASN A 39 4.20 12.20 5.30
N VAL A 40 3.97 13.16 6.22
CA VAL A 40 2.70 13.91 6.31
C VAL A 40 2.85 15.43 6.46
N VAL A 41 4.01 15.93 6.87
CA VAL A 41 4.29 17.35 7.11
C VAL A 41 5.38 17.84 6.13
N LYS A 42 5.29 19.10 5.69
CA LYS A 42 6.40 19.77 4.98
C LYS A 42 7.33 20.44 5.98
N GLU A 43 8.61 20.58 5.61
CA GLU A 43 9.59 21.34 6.41
C GLU A 43 9.13 22.80 6.64
N ASP A 44 8.62 23.46 5.59
CA ASP A 44 8.03 24.80 5.68
C ASP A 44 6.90 24.90 6.72
N ASP A 45 6.01 23.90 6.79
CA ASP A 45 4.88 23.89 7.72
C ASP A 45 5.36 23.87 9.18
N ILE A 46 6.48 23.19 9.45
CA ILE A 46 7.09 23.08 10.78
C ILE A 46 7.76 24.38 11.20
N LEU A 47 8.55 24.98 10.29
CA LEU A 47 9.25 26.24 10.54
C LEU A 47 8.27 27.40 10.81
N ASN A 48 7.10 27.37 10.18
CA ASN A 48 6.04 28.35 10.40
C ASN A 48 5.42 28.30 11.82
N GLU A 49 5.50 27.19 12.56
CA GLU A 49 4.96 27.05 13.93
C GLU A 49 5.96 27.50 15.02
N ASN A 50 6.75 28.54 14.72
CA ASN A 50 7.83 29.10 15.55
C ASN A 50 9.01 28.14 15.84
N ILE A 51 9.33 27.25 14.89
CA ILE A 51 10.54 26.43 14.93
C ILE A 51 11.66 27.14 14.17
N ALA A 52 12.74 27.48 14.86
CA ALA A 52 13.85 28.27 14.28
C ALA A 52 14.93 27.40 13.60
N ASN A 53 15.04 26.13 13.98
CA ASN A 53 15.88 25.14 13.32
C ASN A 53 15.35 23.72 13.60
N ILE A 54 15.58 22.78 12.68
CA ILE A 54 15.29 21.36 12.86
C ILE A 54 16.64 20.62 12.90
N GLU A 55 16.92 19.97 14.03
CA GLU A 55 18.23 19.37 14.30
C GLU A 55 18.12 17.88 14.63
N ARG A 56 19.13 17.09 14.28
CA ARG A 56 19.15 15.65 14.53
C ARG A 56 19.90 15.28 15.79
N ILE A 57 19.27 14.51 16.67
CA ILE A 57 19.81 14.19 18.00
C ILE A 57 21.12 13.38 17.92
N GLU A 58 21.26 12.55 16.89
CA GLU A 58 22.43 11.72 16.60
C GLU A 58 23.59 12.50 15.96
N GLU A 59 23.38 13.75 15.55
CA GLU A 59 24.34 14.56 14.80
C GLU A 59 25.04 15.62 15.69
N ARG A 60 26.18 16.13 15.19
CA ARG A 60 27.01 17.13 15.87
C ARG A 60 26.37 18.52 15.81
N ARG A 61 25.47 18.78 16.74
CA ARG A 61 24.84 20.09 16.96
C ARG A 61 25.72 21.03 17.78
N GLU A 62 25.49 22.33 17.66
CA GLU A 62 26.14 23.37 18.46
C GLU A 62 25.49 23.52 19.85
N MET A 63 26.04 24.41 20.68
CA MET A 63 25.49 24.73 22.01
C MET A 63 24.62 25.98 21.90
N ASN A 64 23.35 25.91 22.32
CA ASN A 64 22.41 27.04 22.28
C ASN A 64 21.68 27.17 23.64
N PRO A 65 22.41 27.51 24.72
CA PRO A 65 21.92 27.45 26.10
C PRO A 65 20.89 28.55 26.45
N ASP A 66 20.68 29.54 25.58
CA ASP A 66 19.75 30.65 25.79
C ASP A 66 18.33 30.37 25.28
N MET A 67 18.18 29.35 24.43
CA MET A 67 16.94 29.01 23.72
C MET A 67 16.32 27.71 24.26
N ASP A 68 15.01 27.55 24.15
CA ASP A 68 14.33 26.29 24.52
C ASP A 68 14.34 25.31 23.33
N ALA A 69 14.27 24.00 23.62
CA ALA A 69 14.14 22.96 22.61
C ALA A 69 12.92 22.05 22.84
N ILE A 70 12.31 21.59 21.74
CA ILE A 70 11.33 20.52 21.70
C ILE A 70 12.06 19.27 21.19
N TYR A 71 12.10 18.22 22.00
CA TYR A 71 12.62 16.92 21.60
C TYR A 71 11.45 16.02 21.21
N LEU A 72 11.17 15.92 19.91
CA LEU A 72 10.18 14.99 19.37
C LEU A 72 10.91 13.71 18.94
N LEU A 73 10.77 12.63 19.70
CA LEU A 73 11.68 11.48 19.64
C LEU A 73 10.97 10.12 19.62
N SER A 74 11.61 9.15 18.99
CA SER A 74 11.22 7.75 19.04
C SER A 74 11.66 7.09 20.35
N PRO A 75 10.85 6.21 20.98
CA PRO A 75 11.09 5.65 22.31
C PRO A 75 12.18 4.56 22.36
N GLN A 76 13.26 4.71 21.58
CA GLN A 76 14.32 3.73 21.45
C GLN A 76 15.44 3.91 22.50
N PRO A 77 16.04 2.82 23.03
CA PRO A 77 17.06 2.90 24.09
C PRO A 77 18.23 3.84 23.78
N HIS A 78 18.73 3.80 22.54
CA HIS A 78 19.88 4.60 22.13
C HIS A 78 19.55 6.09 21.94
N ILE A 79 18.29 6.43 21.65
CA ILE A 79 17.82 7.82 21.56
C ILE A 79 17.68 8.41 22.98
N VAL A 80 17.29 7.60 23.97
CA VAL A 80 17.34 7.97 25.40
C VAL A 80 18.78 8.20 25.86
N ASP A 81 19.75 7.41 25.36
CA ASP A 81 21.17 7.64 25.64
C ASP A 81 21.69 8.96 25.04
N CYS A 82 21.31 9.29 23.79
CA CYS A 82 21.62 10.58 23.16
C CYS A 82 21.00 11.76 23.94
N LEU A 83 19.74 11.62 24.36
CA LEU A 83 19.00 12.64 25.11
C LEU A 83 19.63 12.93 26.48
N LEU A 84 20.04 11.89 27.21
CA LEU A 84 20.75 12.04 28.49
C LEU A 84 22.09 12.78 28.31
N ALA A 85 22.85 12.50 27.25
CA ALA A 85 24.10 13.20 26.96
C ALA A 85 23.91 14.70 26.68
N ASP A 86 22.81 15.10 26.06
CA ASP A 86 22.46 16.53 25.87
C ASP A 86 22.05 17.22 27.18
N PHE A 87 21.26 16.54 28.03
CA PHE A 87 20.90 17.07 29.34
C PHE A 87 22.11 17.22 30.27
N GLU A 88 23.08 16.30 30.23
CA GLU A 88 24.37 16.42 30.93
C GLU A 88 25.18 17.63 30.47
N ARG A 89 25.17 17.92 29.15
CA ARG A 89 25.85 19.08 28.55
C ARG A 89 25.14 20.41 28.81
N ARG A 90 23.85 20.39 29.17
CA ARG A 90 22.93 21.54 29.17
C ARG A 90 22.90 22.28 27.82
N ARG A 91 22.63 21.54 26.73
CA ARG A 91 22.68 22.09 25.36
C ARG A 91 21.73 23.27 25.12
N TYR A 92 20.54 23.21 25.73
CA TYR A 92 19.46 24.19 25.58
C TYR A 92 18.94 24.60 26.98
N ARG A 93 18.26 25.76 27.05
CA ARG A 93 17.79 26.38 28.30
C ARG A 93 16.77 25.55 29.06
N LYS A 94 15.79 25.01 28.31
CA LYS A 94 14.71 24.14 28.76
C LYS A 94 14.36 23.16 27.64
N SER A 95 13.75 22.04 28.01
CA SER A 95 13.45 20.93 27.09
C SER A 95 12.03 20.44 27.27
N TYR A 96 11.26 20.41 26.19
CA TYR A 96 9.94 19.77 26.14
C TYR A 96 10.12 18.40 25.49
N LEU A 97 9.79 17.32 26.20
CA LEU A 97 9.94 15.96 25.70
C LEU A 97 8.62 15.46 25.11
N VAL A 98 8.63 15.05 23.85
CA VAL A 98 7.45 14.56 23.14
C VAL A 98 7.81 13.23 22.48
N TRP A 99 7.14 12.15 22.86
CA TRP A 99 7.44 10.81 22.33
C TRP A 99 6.47 10.40 21.22
N THR A 100 6.98 9.79 20.15
CA THR A 100 6.13 9.32 19.05
C THR A 100 5.25 8.13 19.46
N ALA A 101 5.67 7.33 20.43
CA ALA A 101 4.90 6.27 21.08
C ALA A 101 5.30 6.11 22.56
N LEU A 102 4.62 5.22 23.28
CA LEU A 102 4.86 4.97 24.71
C LEU A 102 6.33 4.60 24.99
N LEU A 103 6.95 5.30 25.94
CA LEU A 103 8.31 5.02 26.38
C LEU A 103 8.33 3.86 27.38
N ASP A 104 9.17 2.86 27.14
CA ASP A 104 9.36 1.71 28.03
C ASP A 104 9.56 2.14 29.51
N PRO A 105 8.90 1.47 30.49
CA PRO A 105 8.99 1.86 31.90
C PRO A 105 10.40 1.88 32.50
N GLN A 106 11.36 1.08 32.01
CA GLN A 106 12.76 1.15 32.48
C GLN A 106 13.49 2.35 31.86
N LEU A 107 13.29 2.61 30.57
CA LEU A 107 13.80 3.82 29.90
C LEU A 107 13.24 5.09 30.54
N ARG A 108 11.94 5.12 30.83
CA ARG A 108 11.26 6.23 31.51
C ARG A 108 11.88 6.48 32.89
N ARG A 109 12.09 5.43 33.69
CA ARG A 109 12.77 5.53 35.01
C ARG A 109 14.16 6.14 34.92
N ARG A 110 14.95 5.86 33.86
CA ARG A 110 16.29 6.45 33.66
C ARG A 110 16.23 7.97 33.48
N LEU A 111 15.19 8.49 32.84
CA LEU A 111 14.94 9.93 32.72
C LEU A 111 14.48 10.52 34.06
N ASP A 112 13.49 9.89 34.71
CA ASP A 112 12.91 10.40 35.96
C ASP A 112 13.91 10.51 37.12
N VAL A 113 14.94 9.66 37.19
CA VAL A 113 16.00 9.75 38.23
C VAL A 113 17.12 10.74 37.90
N SER A 114 17.18 11.26 36.67
CA SER A 114 18.26 12.18 36.27
C SER A 114 17.97 13.61 36.73
N LYS A 115 18.77 14.10 37.68
CA LYS A 115 18.66 15.47 38.20
C LYS A 115 18.75 16.53 37.09
N GLN A 116 19.62 16.30 36.10
CA GLN A 116 19.78 17.19 34.95
C GLN A 116 18.50 17.23 34.09
N VAL A 117 17.79 16.11 33.93
CA VAL A 117 16.47 16.08 33.26
C VAL A 117 15.46 16.85 34.11
N GLN A 118 15.36 16.57 35.42
CA GLN A 118 14.43 17.24 36.33
C GLN A 118 14.58 18.77 36.36
N GLU A 119 15.81 19.30 36.25
CA GLU A 119 16.07 20.75 36.26
C GLU A 119 15.77 21.45 34.92
N GLN A 120 15.71 20.71 33.80
CA GLN A 120 15.60 21.29 32.45
C GLN A 120 14.29 20.93 31.75
N MET A 121 13.62 19.85 32.15
CA MET A 121 12.36 19.38 31.55
C MET A 121 11.21 20.33 31.88
N ALA A 122 10.64 20.96 30.85
CA ALA A 122 9.51 21.90 30.94
C ALA A 122 8.17 21.28 30.56
N GLY A 123 8.16 20.11 29.91
CA GLY A 123 6.97 19.33 29.58
C GLY A 123 7.31 17.90 29.16
N PHE A 124 6.32 17.02 29.25
CA PHE A 124 6.39 15.62 28.81
C PHE A 124 5.06 15.24 28.15
N GLU A 125 5.10 14.72 26.93
CA GLU A 125 3.94 14.33 26.13
C GLU A 125 4.20 13.04 25.32
N THR A 126 3.15 12.40 24.80
CA THR A 126 3.27 11.22 23.93
C THR A 126 2.14 11.20 22.91
N LEU A 127 2.47 11.36 21.63
CA LEU A 127 1.50 11.59 20.55
C LEU A 127 0.89 10.29 19.99
N SER A 128 1.54 9.14 20.19
CA SER A 128 1.06 7.82 19.71
C SER A 128 0.94 7.69 18.18
N ILE A 129 1.83 8.36 17.46
CA ILE A 129 1.88 8.50 15.99
C ILE A 129 2.82 7.51 15.29
N ASP A 130 3.19 6.39 15.91
CA ASP A 130 4.13 5.39 15.37
C ASP A 130 3.51 4.47 14.28
N TYR A 131 3.06 5.10 13.20
CA TYR A 131 2.50 4.47 12.00
C TYR A 131 2.69 5.39 10.78
N PHE A 132 2.60 4.84 9.57
CA PHE A 132 2.74 5.61 8.32
C PHE A 132 1.45 5.53 7.49
N PRO A 133 0.61 6.59 7.44
CA PRO A 133 -0.48 6.65 6.47
C PRO A 133 0.12 6.76 5.06
N ARG A 134 -0.10 5.74 4.23
CA ARG A 134 0.32 5.70 2.81
C ARG A 134 -0.71 6.38 1.90
N GLU A 135 -1.98 6.26 2.26
CA GLU A 135 -3.12 6.89 1.58
C GLU A 135 -4.10 7.44 2.61
N SER A 136 -5.04 8.29 2.18
CA SER A 136 -6.03 8.88 3.10
C SER A 136 -6.83 7.85 3.93
N HIS A 137 -6.98 6.61 3.47
CA HIS A 137 -7.62 5.51 4.20
C HIS A 137 -6.72 4.25 4.35
N LEU A 138 -5.43 4.33 4.01
CA LEU A 138 -4.49 3.20 4.09
C LEU A 138 -3.31 3.53 5.00
N ILE A 139 -3.11 2.74 6.04
CA ILE A 139 -2.05 2.89 7.03
C ILE A 139 -1.15 1.65 7.02
N THR A 140 0.15 1.85 7.02
CA THR A 140 1.17 0.80 7.04
C THR A 140 2.17 1.02 8.17
N PHE A 141 2.67 -0.05 8.77
CA PHE A 141 3.78 0.02 9.75
C PHE A 141 5.15 -0.09 9.10
N ARG A 142 5.23 -0.26 7.76
CA ARG A 142 6.45 -0.50 6.97
C ARG A 142 7.30 -1.68 7.46
N ASP A 143 6.64 -2.70 8.02
CA ASP A 143 7.28 -3.88 8.59
C ASP A 143 6.97 -5.15 7.77
N PRO A 144 7.82 -5.51 6.78
CA PRO A 144 7.72 -6.78 6.06
C PRO A 144 8.16 -7.99 6.90
N TRP A 145 8.91 -7.79 7.98
CA TRP A 145 9.36 -8.87 8.88
C TRP A 145 8.24 -9.35 9.81
N SER A 146 7.17 -8.57 9.98
CA SER A 146 5.95 -9.03 10.63
C SER A 146 5.40 -10.33 10.03
N PHE A 147 5.60 -10.63 8.74
CA PHE A 147 5.12 -11.89 8.15
C PHE A 147 5.89 -13.11 8.70
N PRO A 148 7.22 -13.23 8.52
CA PRO A 148 7.96 -14.35 9.11
C PRO A 148 7.88 -14.36 10.65
N ILE A 149 7.81 -13.21 11.32
CA ILE A 149 7.65 -13.20 12.80
C ILE A 149 6.33 -13.86 13.23
N LEU A 150 5.24 -13.70 12.48
CA LEU A 150 3.93 -14.28 12.82
C LEU A 150 3.76 -15.75 12.41
N TYR A 151 4.34 -16.18 11.28
CA TYR A 151 4.04 -17.49 10.68
C TYR A 151 5.23 -18.46 10.58
N HIS A 152 6.48 -18.01 10.80
CA HIS A 152 7.66 -18.88 10.70
C HIS A 152 7.88 -19.64 12.03
N PRO A 153 7.91 -20.99 12.07
CA PRO A 153 7.97 -21.76 13.31
C PRO A 153 9.14 -21.43 14.26
N ALA A 154 10.32 -21.09 13.70
CA ALA A 154 11.49 -20.66 14.48
C ALA A 154 11.45 -19.19 14.98
N CYS A 155 10.30 -18.51 14.86
CA CYS A 155 10.04 -17.16 15.38
C CYS A 155 8.95 -17.13 16.46
N ASN A 156 8.44 -18.30 16.89
CA ASN A 156 7.40 -18.41 17.91
C ASN A 156 7.77 -17.75 19.26
N ASP A 157 9.06 -17.60 19.54
CA ASP A 157 9.63 -16.85 20.68
C ASP A 157 9.39 -15.34 20.59
N LEU A 158 9.22 -14.81 19.37
CA LEU A 158 9.07 -13.38 19.07
C LEU A 158 7.61 -12.92 19.03
N VAL A 159 6.68 -13.82 18.66
CA VAL A 159 5.25 -13.52 18.39
C VAL A 159 4.61 -12.69 19.50
N LEU A 160 4.83 -13.03 20.77
CA LEU A 160 4.20 -12.33 21.91
C LEU A 160 4.60 -10.85 22.00
N GLY A 161 5.91 -10.56 21.93
CA GLY A 161 6.43 -9.18 21.95
C GLY A 161 6.09 -8.41 20.67
N HIS A 162 5.98 -9.12 19.54
CA HIS A 162 5.49 -8.55 18.29
C HIS A 162 4.02 -8.15 18.35
N MET A 163 3.15 -9.00 18.90
CA MET A 163 1.73 -8.68 19.11
C MET A 163 1.54 -7.46 20.02
N GLN A 164 2.35 -7.31 21.07
CA GLN A 164 2.37 -6.12 21.93
C GLN A 164 2.83 -4.86 21.18
N THR A 165 3.82 -4.99 20.31
CA THR A 165 4.31 -3.88 19.46
C THR A 165 3.24 -3.45 18.45
N LEU A 166 2.58 -4.42 17.81
CA LEU A 166 1.44 -4.16 16.93
C LEU A 166 0.26 -3.53 17.70
N SER A 167 -0.05 -3.99 18.91
CA SER A 167 -1.20 -3.48 19.65
C SER A 167 -1.04 -2.02 20.06
N GLN A 168 0.18 -1.59 20.40
CA GLN A 168 0.48 -0.18 20.69
C GLN A 168 0.34 0.70 19.43
N LYS A 169 0.79 0.24 18.27
CA LYS A 169 0.63 0.97 17.00
C LYS A 169 -0.83 1.06 16.55
N ILE A 170 -1.61 -0.02 16.69
CA ILE A 170 -3.06 -0.03 16.41
C ILE A 170 -3.83 0.88 17.37
N THR A 171 -3.44 0.88 18.65
CA THR A 171 -3.97 1.83 19.65
C THR A 171 -3.64 3.26 19.26
N GLY A 172 -2.43 3.54 18.80
CA GLY A 172 -2.03 4.84 18.23
C GLY A 172 -2.94 5.34 17.11
N ILE A 173 -3.28 4.48 16.13
CA ILE A 173 -4.26 4.84 15.08
C ILE A 173 -5.62 5.21 15.68
N CYS A 174 -6.11 4.45 16.67
CA CYS A 174 -7.39 4.73 17.33
C CYS A 174 -7.35 6.05 18.13
N VAL A 175 -6.24 6.30 18.82
CA VAL A 175 -5.97 7.53 19.59
C VAL A 175 -5.96 8.75 18.67
N SER A 176 -5.19 8.71 17.58
CA SER A 176 -5.09 9.79 16.59
C SER A 176 -6.41 10.09 15.88
N LEU A 177 -7.24 9.07 15.64
CA LEU A 177 -8.59 9.29 15.12
C LEU A 177 -9.56 9.80 16.21
N GLY A 178 -9.24 9.66 17.49
CA GLY A 178 -10.14 9.99 18.60
C GLY A 178 -11.28 8.97 18.78
N GLU A 179 -11.05 7.70 18.43
CA GLU A 179 -12.03 6.61 18.52
C GLU A 179 -11.67 5.64 19.65
N TYR A 180 -12.63 5.29 20.51
CA TYR A 180 -12.58 4.10 21.36
C TYR A 180 -13.53 3.04 20.76
N PRO A 181 -13.04 2.18 19.84
CA PRO A 181 -13.91 1.34 19.02
C PRO A 181 -14.44 0.09 19.75
N LYS A 182 -15.56 -0.46 19.27
CA LYS A 182 -16.01 -1.82 19.59
C LYS A 182 -15.06 -2.82 18.93
N VAL A 183 -14.17 -3.45 19.70
CA VAL A 183 -13.11 -4.35 19.20
C VAL A 183 -13.64 -5.77 18.95
N ARG A 184 -13.33 -6.36 17.79
CA ARG A 184 -13.69 -7.73 17.37
C ARG A 184 -12.47 -8.56 16.93
N HIS A 185 -12.56 -9.86 17.20
CA HIS A 185 -11.65 -10.96 16.80
C HIS A 185 -10.21 -10.88 17.34
N LEU A 186 -9.82 -11.86 18.19
CA LEU A 186 -8.45 -12.16 18.67
C LEU A 186 -7.58 -10.96 19.16
N ALA A 187 -8.20 -9.94 19.73
CA ALA A 187 -7.62 -8.61 19.92
C ALA A 187 -7.41 -8.16 21.39
N ASN A 188 -7.21 -9.09 22.34
CA ASN A 188 -7.12 -8.77 23.77
C ASN A 188 -6.07 -7.68 24.09
N PHE A 189 -4.85 -7.80 23.54
CA PHE A 189 -3.79 -6.80 23.74
C PHE A 189 -4.19 -5.39 23.30
N VAL A 190 -4.96 -5.24 22.22
CA VAL A 190 -5.44 -3.93 21.76
C VAL A 190 -6.56 -3.40 22.65
N GLN A 191 -7.46 -4.27 23.12
CA GLN A 191 -8.47 -3.86 24.11
C GLN A 191 -7.81 -3.38 25.40
N GLU A 192 -6.79 -4.10 25.90
CA GLU A 192 -6.04 -3.75 27.12
C GLU A 192 -5.25 -2.43 26.98
N GLU A 193 -4.58 -2.20 25.85
CA GLU A 193 -3.87 -0.93 25.56
C GLU A 193 -4.85 0.26 25.39
N LEU A 194 -5.99 0.07 24.70
CA LEU A 194 -7.06 1.07 24.60
C LEU A 194 -7.66 1.42 25.97
N ASP A 195 -7.85 0.42 26.83
CA ASP A 195 -8.31 0.61 28.20
C ASP A 195 -7.29 1.35 29.05
N ALA A 196 -6.01 0.99 28.97
CA ALA A 196 -4.95 1.70 29.67
C ALA A 196 -4.93 3.17 29.23
N TYR A 197 -4.95 3.43 27.92
CA TYR A 197 -4.95 4.79 27.38
C TYR A 197 -6.15 5.61 27.87
N ALA A 198 -7.38 5.05 27.83
CA ALA A 198 -8.58 5.72 28.31
C ALA A 198 -8.54 6.04 29.82
N ASN A 199 -8.03 5.12 30.64
CA ASN A 199 -7.95 5.31 32.09
C ASN A 199 -6.95 6.41 32.49
N PHE A 200 -5.85 6.57 31.74
CA PHE A 200 -4.92 7.68 31.94
C PHE A 200 -5.46 9.00 31.35
N ASN A 201 -6.02 8.97 30.14
CA ASN A 201 -6.45 10.16 29.39
C ASN A 201 -7.95 10.42 29.54
N ARG A 202 -8.37 10.91 30.72
CA ARG A 202 -9.80 11.13 31.09
C ARG A 202 -10.63 12.01 30.15
N ASN A 203 -10.01 12.77 29.25
CA ASN A 203 -10.68 13.60 28.25
C ASN A 203 -10.85 12.89 26.89
N TRP A 204 -10.46 11.61 26.80
CA TRP A 204 -10.49 10.77 25.60
C TRP A 204 -11.41 9.55 25.83
N PRO A 205 -12.17 9.09 24.81
CA PRO A 205 -12.31 9.68 23.48
C PRO A 205 -13.01 11.06 23.53
N PRO A 206 -12.72 11.97 22.58
CA PRO A 206 -13.40 13.26 22.51
C PRO A 206 -14.93 13.12 22.40
N PRO A 207 -15.72 13.97 23.08
CA PRO A 207 -17.19 13.93 22.98
C PRO A 207 -17.67 14.06 21.53
N SER A 208 -18.38 13.04 21.03
CA SER A 208 -18.77 12.93 19.62
C SER A 208 -20.24 12.57 19.46
N THR A 209 -20.83 13.02 18.35
CA THR A 209 -22.19 12.64 17.90
C THR A 209 -22.18 11.54 16.84
N ARG A 210 -21.00 10.97 16.55
CA ARG A 210 -20.81 9.81 15.68
C ARG A 210 -21.18 8.52 16.43
N PRO A 211 -21.81 7.52 15.79
CA PRO A 211 -21.93 6.17 16.35
C PRO A 211 -20.54 5.58 16.64
N GLN A 212 -20.36 4.91 17.78
CA GLN A 212 -19.05 4.39 18.20
C GLN A 212 -18.36 3.58 17.09
N GLY A 213 -17.08 3.84 16.86
CA GLY A 213 -16.30 3.14 15.84
C GLY A 213 -16.23 1.63 16.06
N ILE A 214 -15.80 0.89 15.03
CA ILE A 214 -15.58 -0.57 15.08
C ILE A 214 -14.14 -0.84 14.70
N LEU A 215 -13.47 -1.74 15.43
CA LEU A 215 -12.14 -2.25 15.08
C LEU A 215 -12.23 -3.76 14.89
N VAL A 216 -11.77 -4.27 13.75
CA VAL A 216 -11.61 -5.70 13.51
C VAL A 216 -10.15 -6.00 13.26
N ILE A 217 -9.63 -7.01 13.95
CA ILE A 217 -8.27 -7.52 13.74
C ILE A 217 -8.37 -8.87 13.04
N THR A 218 -7.62 -9.07 11.97
CA THR A 218 -7.57 -10.31 11.20
C THR A 218 -6.17 -10.54 10.66
N ASP A 219 -5.88 -11.77 10.20
CA ASP A 219 -4.60 -12.19 9.67
C ASP A 219 -4.73 -12.78 8.25
N ARG A 220 -3.64 -13.29 7.68
CA ARG A 220 -3.62 -13.89 6.34
C ARG A 220 -4.45 -15.17 6.22
N SER A 221 -4.69 -15.90 7.30
CA SER A 221 -5.52 -17.11 7.28
C SER A 221 -6.96 -16.87 6.81
N MET A 222 -7.46 -15.63 6.95
CA MET A 222 -8.78 -15.23 6.46
C MET A 222 -8.87 -15.22 4.93
N ASP A 223 -7.82 -14.79 4.22
CA ASP A 223 -7.80 -14.72 2.75
C ASP A 223 -6.38 -14.93 2.19
N ILE A 224 -6.13 -16.18 1.79
CA ILE A 224 -4.91 -16.62 1.10
C ILE A 224 -5.04 -16.57 -0.44
N MET A 225 -6.21 -16.20 -0.98
CA MET A 225 -6.45 -16.12 -2.43
C MET A 225 -6.19 -14.71 -2.95
N ALA A 226 -6.67 -13.67 -2.24
CA ALA A 226 -6.51 -12.27 -2.63
C ALA A 226 -5.05 -11.84 -2.92
N PRO A 227 -4.01 -12.34 -2.21
CA PRO A 227 -2.62 -11.98 -2.52
C PRO A 227 -2.00 -12.73 -3.71
N LEU A 228 -2.71 -13.68 -4.35
CA LEU A 228 -2.19 -14.48 -5.48
C LEU A 228 -2.78 -14.12 -6.84
N ILE A 229 -4.03 -13.61 -6.87
CA ILE A 229 -4.80 -13.36 -8.10
C ILE A 229 -4.29 -12.09 -8.81
N HIS A 230 -4.31 -12.07 -10.14
CA HIS A 230 -4.09 -10.88 -10.95
C HIS A 230 -5.29 -9.92 -10.86
N GLU A 231 -5.06 -8.69 -10.42
CA GLU A 231 -6.09 -7.68 -10.13
C GLU A 231 -6.01 -6.50 -11.11
N PHE A 232 -6.98 -6.36 -12.01
CA PHE A 232 -6.93 -5.38 -13.12
C PHE A 232 -7.45 -3.98 -12.79
N THR A 233 -7.41 -3.57 -11.51
CA THR A 233 -7.60 -2.15 -11.12
C THR A 233 -6.26 -1.44 -11.03
N TYR A 234 -6.20 -0.19 -11.49
CA TYR A 234 -4.97 0.47 -11.93
C TYR A 234 -3.78 0.31 -10.98
N GLN A 235 -3.95 0.59 -9.70
CA GLN A 235 -2.89 0.45 -8.69
C GLN A 235 -2.48 -0.99 -8.41
N ALA A 236 -3.44 -1.90 -8.24
CA ALA A 236 -3.13 -3.31 -8.00
C ALA A 236 -2.37 -3.93 -9.19
N MET A 237 -2.82 -3.62 -10.42
CA MET A 237 -2.16 -4.05 -11.66
C MET A 237 -0.75 -3.44 -11.79
N ALA A 238 -0.59 -2.15 -11.49
CA ALA A 238 0.71 -1.48 -11.56
C ALA A 238 1.71 -2.05 -10.54
N HIS A 239 1.30 -2.33 -9.31
CA HIS A 239 2.18 -2.92 -8.28
C HIS A 239 2.45 -4.43 -8.48
N ASP A 240 1.67 -5.14 -9.30
CA ASP A 240 1.93 -6.54 -9.65
C ASP A 240 2.82 -6.67 -10.91
N LEU A 241 2.63 -5.79 -11.91
CA LEU A 241 3.27 -5.91 -13.21
C LEU A 241 4.49 -5.01 -13.43
N LEU A 242 4.57 -3.83 -12.81
CA LEU A 242 5.61 -2.83 -13.07
C LEU A 242 6.73 -2.87 -12.00
N PRO A 243 7.96 -2.38 -12.31
CA PRO A 243 9.08 -2.32 -11.36
C PRO A 243 8.91 -1.20 -10.31
N ILE A 244 7.81 -1.20 -9.56
CA ILE A 244 7.53 -0.24 -8.49
C ILE A 244 8.21 -0.67 -7.18
N LYS A 245 9.04 0.22 -6.63
CA LYS A 245 9.70 0.07 -5.33
C LYS A 245 8.82 0.65 -4.23
N GLU A 246 8.35 -0.20 -3.32
CA GLU A 246 7.66 0.19 -2.10
C GLU A 246 8.69 0.42 -0.97
N GLY A 247 8.90 1.66 -0.54
CA GLY A 247 9.84 2.03 0.53
C GLY A 247 9.26 3.11 1.44
N ASP A 248 10.07 4.08 1.89
CA ASP A 248 9.52 5.27 2.55
C ASP A 248 8.63 6.06 1.55
N LYS A 249 9.09 6.19 0.31
CA LYS A 249 8.32 6.63 -0.87
C LYS A 249 7.94 5.44 -1.75
N VAL A 250 6.96 5.62 -2.63
CA VAL A 250 6.64 4.69 -3.72
C VAL A 250 7.28 5.22 -4.99
N LEU A 251 8.18 4.46 -5.61
CA LEU A 251 8.97 4.90 -6.76
C LEU A 251 8.76 3.94 -7.96
N TYR A 252 8.31 4.45 -9.09
CA TYR A 252 8.30 3.73 -10.37
C TYR A 252 9.55 4.11 -11.17
N LYS A 253 10.31 3.12 -11.61
CA LYS A 253 11.49 3.33 -12.45
C LYS A 253 11.06 3.34 -13.93
N THR A 254 11.26 4.46 -14.62
CA THR A 254 10.99 4.59 -16.06
C THR A 254 12.23 5.03 -16.82
N VAL A 255 12.31 4.69 -18.09
CA VAL A 255 13.20 5.39 -19.03
C VAL A 255 12.49 6.69 -19.49
N VAL A 256 13.24 7.77 -19.63
CA VAL A 256 12.80 9.06 -20.16
C VAL A 256 13.59 9.33 -21.44
N ASN A 257 12.92 9.86 -22.47
CA ASN A 257 13.48 10.06 -23.82
C ASN A 257 14.07 8.78 -24.46
N GLU A 258 13.42 7.63 -24.23
CA GLU A 258 13.76 6.33 -24.83
C GLU A 258 13.98 6.42 -26.35
N GLY A 259 15.07 5.83 -26.85
CA GLY A 259 15.44 5.87 -28.27
C GLY A 259 16.09 7.18 -28.74
N THR A 260 16.41 8.12 -27.84
CA THR A 260 17.08 9.39 -28.17
C THR A 260 18.51 9.47 -27.61
N ALA A 261 19.26 10.48 -28.03
CA ALA A 261 20.59 10.78 -27.45
C ALA A 261 20.53 11.38 -26.02
N GLN A 262 19.34 11.48 -25.41
CA GLN A 262 19.10 11.98 -24.05
C GLN A 262 18.31 10.97 -23.20
N GLU A 263 18.46 9.68 -23.51
CA GLU A 263 17.87 8.56 -22.76
C GLU A 263 18.42 8.50 -21.32
N GLU A 264 17.54 8.55 -20.33
CA GLU A 264 17.89 8.55 -18.90
C GLU A 264 16.92 7.69 -18.07
N GLU A 265 17.43 6.91 -17.12
CA GLU A 265 16.59 6.19 -16.16
C GLU A 265 16.20 7.10 -14.98
N LYS A 266 14.90 7.36 -14.80
CA LYS A 266 14.35 8.23 -13.74
C LYS A 266 13.45 7.42 -12.81
N ASP A 267 13.73 7.46 -11.50
CA ASP A 267 12.77 7.04 -10.47
C ASP A 267 11.75 8.17 -10.25
N MET A 268 10.45 7.92 -10.46
CA MET A 268 9.36 8.90 -10.27
C MET A 268 8.51 8.55 -9.04
N GLU A 269 8.22 9.54 -8.20
CA GLU A 269 7.41 9.40 -6.96
C GLU A 269 5.91 9.35 -7.29
N ILE A 270 5.23 8.30 -6.83
CA ILE A 270 3.77 8.13 -6.92
C ILE A 270 3.18 8.25 -5.50
N GLY A 271 2.06 8.96 -5.35
CA GLY A 271 1.41 9.11 -4.05
C GLY A 271 0.26 10.11 -4.03
N GLU A 272 -0.22 10.48 -2.84
CA GLU A 272 -1.42 11.31 -2.64
C GLU A 272 -1.28 12.78 -3.11
N LYS A 273 -0.06 13.22 -3.44
CA LYS A 273 0.18 14.52 -4.11
C LYS A 273 -0.30 14.51 -5.56
N ASP A 274 -0.29 13.34 -6.21
CA ASP A 274 -0.73 13.19 -7.59
C ASP A 274 -2.26 12.97 -7.67
N LYS A 275 -2.95 13.96 -8.26
CA LYS A 275 -4.40 13.94 -8.44
C LYS A 275 -4.85 12.96 -9.52
N ILE A 276 -4.03 12.65 -10.51
CA ILE A 276 -4.33 11.67 -11.56
C ILE A 276 -4.26 10.27 -10.94
N TRP A 277 -3.25 9.98 -10.12
CA TRP A 277 -3.17 8.74 -9.33
C TRP A 277 -4.40 8.56 -8.43
N VAL A 278 -4.65 9.51 -7.51
CA VAL A 278 -5.73 9.38 -6.52
C VAL A 278 -7.12 9.26 -7.17
N ASN A 279 -7.36 9.93 -8.31
CA ASN A 279 -8.63 9.86 -9.04
C ASN A 279 -8.79 8.65 -9.97
N ASN A 280 -7.79 7.76 -10.07
CA ASN A 280 -7.83 6.58 -10.96
C ASN A 280 -7.36 5.26 -10.32
N ARG A 281 -6.56 5.27 -9.25
CA ARG A 281 -5.91 4.08 -8.67
C ARG A 281 -6.83 2.88 -8.40
N HIS A 282 -8.09 3.15 -8.04
CA HIS A 282 -9.10 2.13 -7.71
C HIS A 282 -10.05 1.80 -8.86
N SER A 283 -9.95 2.50 -9.99
CA SER A 283 -10.70 2.21 -11.21
C SER A 283 -10.12 0.98 -11.92
N HIS A 284 -10.93 0.30 -12.73
CA HIS A 284 -10.45 -0.76 -13.62
C HIS A 284 -9.52 -0.18 -14.71
N MET A 285 -8.57 -0.98 -15.22
CA MET A 285 -7.58 -0.48 -16.18
C MET A 285 -8.23 0.02 -17.48
N LYS A 286 -9.28 -0.66 -17.97
CA LYS A 286 -10.12 -0.24 -19.10
C LYS A 286 -10.58 1.22 -18.91
N ASP A 287 -11.37 1.43 -17.85
CA ASP A 287 -12.00 2.69 -17.47
C ASP A 287 -10.94 3.78 -17.20
N THR A 288 -9.77 3.38 -16.70
CA THR A 288 -8.63 4.28 -16.45
C THR A 288 -8.02 4.78 -17.76
N ILE A 289 -7.78 3.90 -18.74
CA ILE A 289 -7.24 4.29 -20.05
C ILE A 289 -8.21 5.21 -20.78
N GLU A 290 -9.50 4.83 -20.84
CA GLU A 290 -10.55 5.64 -21.46
C GLU A 290 -10.64 7.03 -20.81
N LYS A 291 -10.56 7.11 -19.48
CA LYS A 291 -10.58 8.37 -18.73
C LYS A 291 -9.30 9.20 -18.92
N LEU A 292 -8.11 8.59 -18.91
CA LEU A 292 -6.84 9.30 -19.14
C LEU A 292 -6.80 9.92 -20.54
N MET A 293 -7.21 9.17 -21.58
CA MET A 293 -7.29 9.69 -22.95
C MET A 293 -8.38 10.76 -23.08
N GLY A 294 -9.55 10.56 -22.49
CA GLY A 294 -10.66 11.52 -22.54
C GLY A 294 -10.41 12.81 -21.76
N ASP A 295 -9.74 12.75 -20.61
CA ASP A 295 -9.34 13.95 -19.85
C ASP A 295 -8.16 14.67 -20.51
N PHE A 296 -7.28 13.96 -21.21
CA PHE A 296 -6.23 14.57 -22.04
C PHE A 296 -6.81 15.32 -23.25
N GLN A 297 -7.77 14.73 -23.99
CA GLN A 297 -8.39 15.41 -25.14
C GLN A 297 -9.08 16.71 -24.71
N LYS A 298 -9.79 16.73 -23.57
CA LYS A 298 -10.37 17.97 -23.02
C LYS A 298 -9.32 19.04 -22.73
N PHE A 299 -8.18 18.66 -22.15
CA PHE A 299 -7.09 19.62 -21.92
C PHE A 299 -6.58 20.25 -23.23
N ILE A 300 -6.56 19.49 -24.32
CA ILE A 300 -6.24 20.00 -25.66
C ILE A 300 -7.34 20.92 -26.20
N ASP A 301 -8.61 20.49 -26.13
CA ASP A 301 -9.77 21.28 -26.58
C ASP A 301 -9.91 22.61 -25.83
N ASP A 302 -9.52 22.65 -24.55
CA ASP A 302 -9.47 23.85 -23.69
C ASP A 302 -8.24 24.75 -23.99
N ASN A 303 -7.20 24.24 -24.66
CA ASN A 303 -5.93 24.94 -24.93
C ASN A 303 -5.54 24.99 -26.45
N PRO A 304 -6.46 25.36 -27.36
CA PRO A 304 -6.25 25.23 -28.82
C PRO A 304 -5.15 26.15 -29.39
N ASN A 305 -4.69 27.14 -28.62
CA ASN A 305 -3.60 28.05 -29.01
C ASN A 305 -2.23 27.34 -29.11
N PHE A 306 -2.13 26.07 -28.72
CA PHE A 306 -0.88 25.32 -28.66
C PHE A 306 -0.82 24.10 -29.59
N THR A 307 -1.88 23.82 -30.36
CA THR A 307 -2.03 22.57 -31.14
C THR A 307 -2.00 22.81 -32.64
N ASN A 308 -0.80 22.83 -33.22
CA ASN A 308 -0.58 22.93 -34.67
C ASN A 308 -0.24 21.55 -35.28
N SER A 309 -1.04 20.52 -35.01
CA SER A 309 -0.77 19.14 -35.46
C SER A 309 -2.06 18.35 -35.66
N GLU A 310 -2.27 17.84 -36.88
CA GLU A 310 -3.49 17.10 -37.24
C GLU A 310 -3.50 15.65 -36.70
N ASP A 311 -2.34 15.11 -36.29
CA ASP A 311 -2.13 13.77 -35.72
C ASP A 311 -2.23 13.70 -34.18
N ALA A 312 -3.02 14.58 -33.55
CA ALA A 312 -3.09 14.75 -32.08
C ALA A 312 -3.55 13.51 -31.27
N THR A 313 -3.89 12.40 -31.92
CA THR A 313 -4.46 11.19 -31.30
C THR A 313 -3.44 10.10 -30.96
N SER A 314 -2.20 10.15 -31.46
CA SER A 314 -1.20 9.10 -31.18
C SER A 314 -0.45 9.34 -29.86
N LEU A 315 -0.10 8.25 -29.14
CA LEU A 315 0.66 8.30 -27.88
C LEU A 315 1.97 9.08 -27.97
N ASN A 316 2.65 9.00 -29.12
CA ASN A 316 3.90 9.74 -29.35
C ASN A 316 3.62 11.21 -29.67
N ALA A 317 2.63 11.52 -30.52
CA ALA A 317 2.22 12.92 -30.75
C ALA A 317 1.73 13.60 -29.47
N ILE A 318 1.10 12.86 -28.55
CA ILE A 318 0.76 13.32 -27.19
C ILE A 318 2.03 13.70 -26.42
N LYS A 319 3.04 12.83 -26.36
CA LYS A 319 4.33 13.10 -25.71
C LYS A 319 5.10 14.27 -26.36
N ASP A 320 5.09 14.35 -27.69
CA ASP A 320 5.81 15.36 -28.48
C ASP A 320 5.15 16.75 -28.39
N MET A 321 3.83 16.83 -28.52
CA MET A 321 3.07 18.08 -28.38
C MET A 321 3.26 18.71 -26.99
N LEU A 322 3.34 17.88 -25.95
CA LEU A 322 3.65 18.31 -24.60
C LEU A 322 5.05 18.94 -24.46
N ALA A 323 5.98 18.76 -25.41
CA ALA A 323 7.27 19.47 -25.41
C ALA A 323 7.11 21.00 -25.51
N GLY A 324 6.03 21.51 -26.12
CA GLY A 324 5.80 22.94 -26.34
C GLY A 324 5.24 23.73 -25.14
N LEU A 325 4.95 23.09 -24.00
CA LEU A 325 4.12 23.67 -22.92
C LEU A 325 4.87 23.87 -21.58
N PRO A 326 5.80 24.83 -21.46
CA PRO A 326 6.56 25.04 -20.22
C PRO A 326 5.69 25.49 -19.02
N GLN A 327 4.53 26.10 -19.25
CA GLN A 327 3.60 26.52 -18.19
C GLN A 327 2.80 25.36 -17.56
N PHE A 328 2.79 24.18 -18.19
CA PHE A 328 2.05 23.00 -17.72
C PHE A 328 2.96 21.79 -17.44
N GLN A 329 4.27 22.01 -17.27
CA GLN A 329 5.28 20.95 -17.18
C GLN A 329 5.01 19.91 -16.08
N GLU A 330 4.52 20.32 -14.90
CA GLU A 330 4.15 19.37 -13.82
C GLU A 330 2.99 18.44 -14.23
N MET A 331 1.92 19.02 -14.78
CA MET A 331 0.73 18.26 -15.21
C MET A 331 1.06 17.34 -16.39
N LYS A 332 1.92 17.80 -17.30
CA LYS A 332 2.52 17.00 -18.37
C LYS A 332 3.28 15.79 -17.84
N GLU A 333 4.15 15.97 -16.84
CA GLU A 333 4.93 14.85 -16.29
C GLU A 333 4.02 13.82 -15.61
N ALA A 334 2.98 14.26 -14.91
CA ALA A 334 1.96 13.36 -14.32
C ALA A 334 1.14 12.59 -15.37
N TYR A 335 0.63 13.25 -16.43
CA TYR A 335 -0.09 12.56 -17.51
C TYR A 335 0.82 11.59 -18.28
N SER A 336 2.04 12.01 -18.62
CA SER A 336 3.01 11.17 -19.35
C SER A 336 3.43 9.94 -18.54
N LEU A 337 3.65 10.10 -17.22
CA LEU A 337 3.88 9.02 -16.27
C LEU A 337 2.72 8.01 -16.30
N HIS A 338 1.50 8.45 -15.99
CA HIS A 338 0.38 7.52 -15.84
C HIS A 338 -0.01 6.82 -17.14
N LEU A 339 0.08 7.51 -18.27
CA LEU A 339 -0.18 6.96 -19.60
C LEU A 339 0.90 5.95 -20.03
N SER A 340 2.17 6.18 -19.65
CA SER A 340 3.26 5.22 -19.89
C SER A 340 3.13 3.97 -18.99
N MET A 341 2.83 4.15 -17.71
CA MET A 341 2.53 3.03 -16.78
C MET A 341 1.36 2.17 -17.29
N ALA A 342 0.29 2.79 -17.78
CA ALA A 342 -0.86 2.07 -18.33
C ALA A 342 -0.50 1.30 -19.61
N GLN A 343 0.30 1.91 -20.50
CA GLN A 343 0.81 1.23 -21.69
C GLN A 343 1.70 0.03 -21.33
N GLU A 344 2.62 0.17 -20.36
CA GLU A 344 3.49 -0.92 -19.93
C GLU A 344 2.68 -2.06 -19.29
N CYS A 345 1.71 -1.74 -18.43
CA CYS A 345 0.76 -2.72 -17.88
C CYS A 345 0.03 -3.50 -18.98
N MET A 346 -0.48 -2.81 -20.01
CA MET A 346 -1.19 -3.46 -21.11
C MET A 346 -0.26 -4.27 -22.03
N ASN A 347 0.97 -3.81 -22.26
CA ASN A 347 1.99 -4.59 -22.97
C ASN A 347 2.26 -5.92 -22.23
N ILE A 348 2.49 -5.87 -20.92
CA ILE A 348 2.75 -7.05 -20.08
C ILE A 348 1.52 -7.98 -20.05
N PHE A 349 0.31 -7.41 -19.93
CA PHE A 349 -0.97 -8.13 -19.93
C PHE A 349 -1.20 -8.96 -21.20
N GLN A 350 -0.99 -8.38 -22.38
CA GLN A 350 -1.12 -9.13 -23.65
C GLN A 350 0.05 -10.11 -23.82
N ASN A 351 1.29 -9.68 -23.59
CA ASN A 351 2.49 -10.49 -23.87
C ASN A 351 2.62 -11.73 -22.98
N ARG A 352 2.11 -11.71 -21.73
CA ARG A 352 2.07 -12.87 -20.81
C ARG A 352 0.75 -13.65 -20.84
N LYS A 353 -0.15 -13.35 -21.79
CA LYS A 353 -1.51 -13.93 -21.88
C LYS A 353 -2.27 -13.89 -20.55
N LEU A 354 -2.17 -12.76 -19.83
CA LEU A 354 -2.89 -12.59 -18.58
C LEU A 354 -4.44 -12.69 -18.71
N PRO A 355 -5.10 -12.43 -19.86
CA PRO A 355 -6.51 -12.81 -20.05
C PRO A 355 -6.79 -14.30 -19.79
N ASP A 356 -6.00 -15.18 -20.40
CA ASP A 356 -6.22 -16.64 -20.36
C ASP A 356 -5.90 -17.19 -18.97
N VAL A 357 -4.83 -16.69 -18.35
CA VAL A 357 -4.47 -16.97 -16.94
C VAL A 357 -5.61 -16.54 -16.02
N ALA A 358 -6.07 -15.29 -16.13
CA ALA A 358 -7.06 -14.74 -15.20
C ALA A 358 -8.44 -15.37 -15.32
N SER A 359 -8.91 -15.77 -16.51
CA SER A 359 -10.19 -16.51 -16.62
C SER A 359 -10.17 -17.80 -15.77
N VAL A 360 -9.02 -18.48 -15.73
CA VAL A 360 -8.81 -19.64 -14.86
C VAL A 360 -8.63 -19.23 -13.39
N GLU A 361 -7.79 -18.24 -13.05
CA GLU A 361 -7.63 -17.76 -11.66
C GLU A 361 -8.96 -17.36 -11.02
N GLN A 362 -9.76 -16.55 -11.72
CA GLN A 362 -11.08 -16.11 -11.28
C GLN A 362 -12.03 -17.30 -11.07
N SER A 363 -11.90 -18.35 -11.88
CA SER A 363 -12.69 -19.57 -11.77
C SER A 363 -12.23 -20.50 -10.63
N LEU A 364 -10.94 -20.46 -10.26
CA LEU A 364 -10.41 -21.13 -9.07
C LEU A 364 -10.81 -20.38 -7.79
N ALA A 365 -10.64 -19.06 -7.77
CA ALA A 365 -10.89 -18.21 -6.60
C ALA A 365 -12.39 -18.14 -6.23
N THR A 366 -13.25 -17.84 -7.20
CA THR A 366 -14.71 -17.83 -6.96
C THR A 366 -15.27 -19.25 -6.84
N GLY A 367 -14.62 -20.24 -7.47
CA GLY A 367 -15.15 -21.59 -7.68
C GLY A 367 -16.32 -21.64 -8.67
N LEU A 368 -16.48 -20.59 -9.50
CA LEU A 368 -17.52 -20.45 -10.53
C LEU A 368 -16.90 -20.06 -11.88
N ASP A 369 -17.42 -20.59 -12.98
CA ASP A 369 -17.10 -20.09 -14.33
C ASP A 369 -17.80 -18.74 -14.62
N GLU A 370 -17.56 -18.17 -15.80
CA GLU A 370 -18.10 -16.86 -16.25
C GLU A 370 -19.64 -16.88 -16.39
N ASP A 371 -20.22 -18.06 -16.60
CA ASP A 371 -21.66 -18.35 -16.57
C ASP A 371 -22.24 -18.42 -15.13
N TYR A 372 -21.39 -18.22 -14.11
CA TYR A 372 -21.68 -18.43 -12.68
C TYR A 372 -22.11 -19.86 -12.33
N ARG A 373 -21.63 -20.86 -13.09
CA ARG A 373 -21.86 -22.29 -12.87
C ARG A 373 -20.60 -22.95 -12.29
N LYS A 374 -20.70 -24.21 -11.89
CA LYS A 374 -19.52 -24.96 -11.39
C LYS A 374 -18.57 -25.26 -12.56
N PRO A 375 -17.32 -24.75 -12.55
CA PRO A 375 -16.40 -24.85 -13.67
C PRO A 375 -15.99 -26.30 -13.94
N LYS A 376 -15.75 -26.60 -15.22
CA LYS A 376 -15.40 -27.94 -15.73
C LYS A 376 -13.99 -27.94 -16.31
N ASN A 377 -13.35 -29.11 -16.28
CA ASN A 377 -12.06 -29.37 -16.94
C ASN A 377 -10.93 -28.40 -16.53
N LEU A 378 -11.00 -27.78 -15.34
CA LEU A 378 -9.99 -26.82 -14.85
C LEU A 378 -8.58 -27.41 -14.81
N ALA A 379 -8.44 -28.70 -14.50
CA ALA A 379 -7.14 -29.39 -14.55
C ALA A 379 -6.52 -29.31 -15.96
N ASP A 380 -7.31 -29.59 -16.99
CA ASP A 380 -6.88 -29.56 -18.39
C ASP A 380 -6.65 -28.13 -18.90
N GLN A 381 -7.23 -27.12 -18.25
CA GLN A 381 -6.99 -25.70 -18.55
C GLN A 381 -5.67 -25.26 -17.92
N VAL A 382 -5.48 -25.51 -16.61
CA VAL A 382 -4.23 -25.24 -15.89
C VAL A 382 -3.05 -25.93 -16.57
N VAL A 383 -3.12 -27.22 -16.89
CA VAL A 383 -2.02 -27.96 -17.54
C VAL A 383 -1.63 -27.37 -18.91
N ARG A 384 -2.57 -26.78 -19.66
CA ARG A 384 -2.27 -26.09 -20.92
C ARG A 384 -1.59 -24.73 -20.70
N LEU A 385 -2.04 -23.95 -19.72
CA LEU A 385 -1.41 -22.66 -19.37
C LEU A 385 0.00 -22.84 -18.80
N LEU A 386 0.28 -23.94 -18.10
CA LEU A 386 1.62 -24.26 -17.59
C LEU A 386 2.62 -24.65 -18.69
N ASP A 387 2.13 -25.06 -19.86
CA ASP A 387 2.93 -25.45 -21.04
C ASP A 387 3.28 -24.24 -21.95
N ASP A 388 2.52 -23.14 -21.84
CA ASP A 388 2.60 -22.01 -22.75
C ASP A 388 3.82 -21.11 -22.49
N GLU A 389 4.76 -21.05 -23.44
CA GLU A 389 6.02 -20.30 -23.33
C GLU A 389 5.85 -18.79 -23.07
N SER A 390 4.68 -18.20 -23.36
CA SER A 390 4.41 -16.80 -23.04
C SER A 390 4.10 -16.54 -21.57
N ILE A 391 3.64 -17.55 -20.82
CA ILE A 391 3.24 -17.43 -19.42
C ILE A 391 4.47 -17.62 -18.53
N GLY A 392 4.83 -16.59 -17.76
CA GLY A 392 6.10 -16.53 -17.03
C GLY A 392 6.18 -17.48 -15.82
N PRO A 393 7.38 -17.86 -15.34
CA PRO A 393 7.55 -18.79 -14.22
C PRO A 393 6.81 -18.37 -12.93
N ALA A 394 6.70 -17.07 -12.66
CA ALA A 394 5.94 -16.54 -11.51
C ALA A 394 4.43 -16.80 -11.66
N ASP A 395 3.89 -16.65 -12.87
CA ASP A 395 2.47 -16.81 -13.18
C ASP A 395 2.09 -18.30 -13.14
N ARG A 396 2.95 -19.15 -13.70
CA ARG A 396 2.85 -20.61 -13.60
C ARG A 396 2.81 -21.07 -12.13
N LEU A 397 3.64 -20.48 -11.26
CA LEU A 397 3.66 -20.81 -9.84
C LEU A 397 2.40 -20.32 -9.10
N ARG A 398 1.95 -19.07 -9.34
CA ARG A 398 0.69 -18.52 -8.81
C ARG A 398 -0.50 -19.40 -9.19
N LEU A 399 -0.58 -19.81 -10.45
CA LEU A 399 -1.65 -20.66 -10.96
C LEU A 399 -1.64 -22.06 -10.31
N ILE A 400 -0.47 -22.65 -10.07
CA ILE A 400 -0.34 -23.92 -9.31
C ILE A 400 -0.79 -23.74 -7.85
N MET A 401 -0.38 -22.67 -7.18
CA MET A 401 -0.78 -22.37 -5.79
C MET A 401 -2.30 -22.19 -5.69
N LEU A 402 -2.90 -21.34 -6.52
CA LEU A 402 -4.34 -21.14 -6.61
C LEU A 402 -5.10 -22.44 -6.91
N TYR A 403 -4.57 -23.28 -7.80
CA TYR A 403 -5.17 -24.58 -8.12
C TYR A 403 -5.12 -25.54 -6.93
N ILE A 404 -3.99 -25.63 -6.21
CA ILE A 404 -3.84 -26.51 -5.04
C ILE A 404 -4.78 -26.07 -3.90
N ILE A 405 -4.89 -24.76 -3.64
CA ILE A 405 -5.81 -24.21 -2.64
C ILE A 405 -7.27 -24.51 -3.05
N TYR A 406 -7.65 -24.27 -4.31
CA TYR A 406 -8.99 -24.61 -4.84
C TYR A 406 -9.32 -26.11 -4.75
N ARG A 407 -8.30 -26.98 -4.88
CA ARG A 407 -8.46 -28.44 -4.75
C ARG A 407 -8.48 -28.94 -3.31
N ASP A 408 -8.35 -28.05 -2.31
CA ASP A 408 -8.16 -28.38 -0.89
C ASP A 408 -6.94 -29.34 -0.71
N GLY A 409 -5.87 -29.11 -1.48
CA GLY A 409 -4.65 -29.90 -1.41
C GLY A 409 -4.60 -31.10 -2.37
N MET A 410 -3.37 -31.52 -2.67
CA MET A 410 -3.02 -32.55 -3.66
C MET A 410 -1.97 -33.53 -3.09
N ILE A 411 -1.72 -34.64 -3.78
CA ILE A 411 -0.65 -35.57 -3.41
C ILE A 411 0.70 -34.92 -3.78
N GLN A 412 1.69 -34.96 -2.88
CA GLN A 412 2.99 -34.29 -3.08
C GLN A 412 3.68 -34.65 -4.41
N GLU A 413 3.50 -35.89 -4.87
CA GLU A 413 4.06 -36.35 -6.14
C GLU A 413 3.37 -35.74 -7.37
N ASP A 414 2.07 -35.44 -7.28
CA ASP A 414 1.35 -34.72 -8.33
C ASP A 414 1.71 -33.22 -8.34
N ILE A 415 2.03 -32.64 -7.17
CA ILE A 415 2.61 -31.29 -7.07
C ILE A 415 3.97 -31.23 -7.78
N ARG A 416 4.86 -32.22 -7.54
CA ARG A 416 6.14 -32.32 -8.25
C ARG A 416 5.97 -32.47 -9.76
N ARG A 417 4.98 -33.26 -10.21
CA ARG A 417 4.66 -33.41 -11.64
C ARG A 417 4.17 -32.11 -12.27
N LEU A 418 3.32 -31.33 -11.59
CA LEU A 418 2.88 -30.02 -12.05
C LEU A 418 4.05 -29.02 -12.16
N LEU A 419 4.96 -29.00 -11.17
CA LEU A 419 6.15 -28.16 -11.21
C LEU A 419 7.10 -28.56 -12.36
N ALA A 420 7.34 -29.85 -12.55
CA ALA A 420 8.19 -30.37 -13.63
C ALA A 420 7.60 -30.08 -15.02
N HIS A 421 6.28 -30.24 -15.20
CA HIS A 421 5.56 -29.86 -16.42
C HIS A 421 5.65 -28.36 -16.70
N ALA A 422 5.48 -27.54 -15.66
CA ALA A 422 5.61 -26.08 -15.74
C ALA A 422 7.06 -25.57 -15.91
N ALA A 423 8.06 -26.46 -15.99
CA ALA A 423 9.50 -26.16 -16.00
C ALA A 423 9.99 -25.33 -14.79
N LEU A 424 9.38 -25.52 -13.62
CA LEU A 424 9.68 -24.79 -12.39
C LEU A 424 10.69 -25.54 -11.50
N PRO A 425 11.48 -24.82 -10.67
CA PRO A 425 12.39 -25.44 -9.70
C PRO A 425 11.66 -26.38 -8.73
N PRO A 426 12.19 -27.59 -8.44
CA PRO A 426 11.60 -28.50 -7.47
C PRO A 426 11.43 -27.93 -6.06
N GLN A 427 12.27 -26.96 -5.68
CA GLN A 427 12.21 -26.22 -4.41
C GLN A 427 10.88 -25.47 -4.24
N ASN A 428 10.20 -25.09 -5.34
CA ASN A 428 8.89 -24.45 -5.29
C ASN A 428 7.82 -25.34 -4.65
N ALA A 429 8.08 -26.66 -4.51
CA ALA A 429 7.21 -27.56 -3.74
C ALA A 429 7.19 -27.21 -2.25
N GLU A 430 8.29 -26.70 -1.70
CA GLU A 430 8.39 -26.29 -0.29
C GLU A 430 7.60 -24.99 -0.05
N ALA A 431 7.76 -24.02 -0.95
CA ALA A 431 6.95 -22.80 -0.98
C ALA A 431 5.44 -23.07 -1.11
N ILE A 432 5.05 -24.11 -1.84
CA ILE A 432 3.66 -24.58 -1.90
C ILE A 432 3.25 -25.19 -0.55
N THR A 433 4.04 -26.09 0.06
CA THR A 433 3.68 -26.70 1.35
C THR A 433 3.63 -25.70 2.51
N ASN A 434 4.40 -24.62 2.45
CA ASN A 434 4.41 -23.57 3.47
C ASN A 434 3.07 -22.82 3.59
N PHE A 435 2.16 -22.94 2.61
CA PHE A 435 0.79 -22.45 2.77
C PHE A 435 0.03 -23.16 3.92
N ASP A 436 0.41 -24.39 4.29
CA ASP A 436 -0.17 -25.09 5.46
C ASP A 436 0.13 -24.33 6.78
N LEU A 437 1.20 -23.52 6.84
CA LEU A 437 1.57 -22.71 8.02
C LEU A 437 0.68 -21.46 8.19
N ILE A 438 -0.02 -21.03 7.13
CA ILE A 438 -0.94 -19.88 7.13
C ILE A 438 -2.40 -20.30 6.98
N GLY A 439 -2.74 -21.54 7.34
CA GLY A 439 -4.11 -22.04 7.42
C GLY A 439 -4.67 -22.66 6.13
N ALA A 440 -3.86 -22.83 5.09
CA ALA A 440 -4.27 -23.61 3.93
C ALA A 440 -4.22 -25.13 4.20
N HIS A 441 -4.58 -25.91 3.18
CA HIS A 441 -4.35 -27.34 3.13
C HIS A 441 -3.86 -27.69 1.72
N THR A 442 -2.58 -28.04 1.61
CA THR A 442 -1.88 -28.23 0.34
C THR A 442 -1.52 -29.68 0.07
N THR A 443 -1.34 -30.51 1.11
CA THR A 443 -0.91 -31.90 0.98
C THR A 443 -1.93 -32.91 1.49
N LYS A 444 -2.34 -33.84 0.61
CA LYS A 444 -3.20 -34.99 0.94
C LYS A 444 -2.37 -36.26 1.06
N ALA A 445 -2.57 -37.03 2.13
CA ALA A 445 -1.83 -38.28 2.36
C ALA A 445 -2.22 -39.38 1.37
N THR A 446 -3.50 -39.46 0.97
CA THR A 446 -4.00 -40.38 -0.07
C THR A 446 -5.19 -39.78 -0.83
N LEU A 447 -5.57 -40.38 -1.97
CA LEU A 447 -6.83 -40.07 -2.67
C LEU A 447 -8.11 -40.31 -1.84
N LYS A 448 -8.01 -40.99 -0.69
CA LYS A 448 -9.15 -41.26 0.22
C LYS A 448 -9.17 -40.34 1.45
N ASP A 449 -8.23 -39.40 1.53
CA ASP A 449 -8.13 -38.40 2.59
C ASP A 449 -9.19 -37.30 2.38
N ALA A 450 -10.44 -37.67 2.67
CA ALA A 450 -11.62 -36.84 2.48
C ALA A 450 -11.97 -36.10 3.76
N ARG A 451 -11.39 -34.90 3.94
CA ARG A 451 -11.82 -33.95 4.97
C ARG A 451 -13.26 -33.50 4.70
N PRO A 452 -14.06 -33.18 5.74
CA PRO A 452 -15.34 -32.50 5.53
C PRO A 452 -15.08 -31.17 4.82
N PRO A 453 -15.89 -30.78 3.82
CA PRO A 453 -15.63 -29.56 3.06
C PRO A 453 -15.74 -28.33 3.97
N THR A 454 -14.66 -27.55 4.04
CA THR A 454 -14.58 -26.30 4.80
C THR A 454 -15.72 -25.38 4.37
N GLN A 455 -16.53 -24.92 5.34
CA GLN A 455 -17.56 -23.94 5.04
C GLN A 455 -16.90 -22.60 4.69
N PRO A 456 -17.31 -21.90 3.61
CA PRO A 456 -16.73 -20.62 3.26
C PRO A 456 -17.10 -19.58 4.33
N LEU A 457 -16.13 -18.76 4.70
CA LEU A 457 -16.26 -17.74 5.77
C LEU A 457 -17.42 -16.76 5.54
N PHE A 458 -17.71 -16.50 4.27
CA PHE A 458 -18.84 -15.69 3.81
C PHE A 458 -19.66 -16.45 2.75
N PRO A 459 -20.99 -16.25 2.68
CA PRO A 459 -21.81 -16.83 1.63
C PRO A 459 -21.33 -16.41 0.23
N LYS A 460 -21.12 -17.37 -0.67
CA LYS A 460 -20.76 -17.08 -2.06
C LYS A 460 -21.89 -16.28 -2.73
N LYS A 461 -21.59 -15.07 -3.19
CA LYS A 461 -22.53 -14.24 -3.95
C LYS A 461 -22.95 -14.99 -5.22
N THR A 462 -24.27 -15.13 -5.41
CA THR A 462 -24.86 -15.61 -6.67
C THR A 462 -24.72 -14.55 -7.77
N ALA A 463 -24.88 -14.96 -9.03
CA ALA A 463 -24.73 -14.08 -10.20
C ALA A 463 -25.44 -12.71 -10.02
N PRO A 464 -24.77 -11.60 -10.37
CA PRO A 464 -25.39 -10.28 -10.36
C PRO A 464 -26.52 -10.20 -11.39
N THR A 465 -27.58 -9.45 -11.09
CA THR A 465 -28.78 -9.31 -11.94
C THR A 465 -28.49 -8.69 -13.32
N ALA A 466 -27.32 -8.05 -13.48
CA ALA A 466 -26.76 -7.66 -14.76
C ALA A 466 -25.40 -8.35 -14.91
N GLN A 467 -25.27 -9.23 -15.91
CA GLN A 467 -23.96 -9.71 -16.36
C GLN A 467 -23.25 -8.56 -17.07
N ASN A 468 -22.08 -8.16 -16.56
CA ASN A 468 -21.22 -7.20 -17.24
C ASN A 468 -19.99 -7.94 -17.78
N GLU A 469 -20.08 -8.39 -19.03
CA GLU A 469 -19.04 -9.19 -19.71
C GLU A 469 -17.67 -8.49 -19.70
N GLU A 470 -17.65 -7.15 -19.66
CA GLU A 470 -16.44 -6.33 -19.63
C GLU A 470 -15.55 -6.56 -18.39
N TYR A 471 -16.10 -7.16 -17.33
CA TYR A 471 -15.42 -7.44 -16.06
C TYR A 471 -15.37 -8.95 -15.74
N ALA A 472 -15.52 -9.83 -16.74
CA ALA A 472 -15.46 -11.29 -16.56
C ALA A 472 -14.13 -11.80 -15.95
N LEU A 473 -13.04 -11.04 -16.13
CA LEU A 473 -11.72 -11.29 -15.56
C LEU A 473 -11.50 -10.69 -14.15
N SER A 474 -12.54 -10.06 -13.57
CA SER A 474 -12.49 -9.32 -12.30
C SER A 474 -13.72 -9.64 -11.42
N ARG A 475 -14.03 -10.93 -11.25
CA ARG A 475 -15.22 -11.47 -10.55
C ARG A 475 -15.00 -11.75 -9.06
N PHE A 476 -13.75 -11.93 -8.64
CA PHE A 476 -13.34 -12.16 -7.26
C PHE A 476 -13.50 -10.89 -6.41
N GLU A 477 -13.90 -11.06 -5.16
CA GLU A 477 -13.93 -10.01 -4.15
C GLU A 477 -13.16 -10.49 -2.91
N PRO A 478 -12.13 -9.75 -2.44
CA PRO A 478 -11.41 -10.10 -1.22
C PRO A 478 -12.34 -10.23 -0.02
N MET A 479 -12.10 -11.17 0.88
CA MET A 479 -13.00 -11.43 2.02
C MET A 479 -13.17 -10.22 2.95
N VAL A 480 -12.17 -9.32 2.99
CA VAL A 480 -12.25 -8.00 3.65
C VAL A 480 -13.48 -7.21 3.18
N LYS A 481 -13.83 -7.26 1.89
CA LYS A 481 -15.01 -6.56 1.33
C LYS A 481 -16.31 -7.15 1.89
N LEU A 482 -16.43 -8.48 1.90
CA LEU A 482 -17.62 -9.19 2.38
C LEU A 482 -17.83 -8.94 3.88
N MET A 483 -16.74 -9.02 4.67
CA MET A 483 -16.70 -8.66 6.08
C MET A 483 -17.20 -7.23 6.33
N LEU A 484 -16.68 -6.25 5.56
CA LEU A 484 -17.04 -4.84 5.69
C LEU A 484 -18.48 -4.53 5.26
N GLU A 485 -19.00 -5.22 4.24
CA GLU A 485 -20.41 -5.14 3.88
C GLU A 485 -21.32 -5.63 5.02
N ASP A 486 -20.96 -6.73 5.68
CA ASP A 486 -21.78 -7.33 6.74
C ASP A 486 -21.66 -6.57 8.08
N ILE A 487 -20.51 -5.94 8.36
CA ILE A 487 -20.35 -4.90 9.40
C ILE A 487 -21.22 -3.68 9.09
N SER A 488 -21.44 -3.38 7.80
CA SER A 488 -22.26 -2.24 7.39
C SER A 488 -23.76 -2.53 7.48
N LYS A 489 -24.17 -3.80 7.32
CA LYS A 489 -25.55 -4.29 7.48
C LYS A 489 -25.91 -4.62 8.95
N GLY A 490 -24.93 -4.83 9.83
CA GLY A 490 -25.18 -5.31 11.20
C GLY A 490 -25.46 -6.82 11.28
N ILE A 491 -24.82 -7.60 10.41
CA ILE A 491 -25.03 -9.06 10.29
C ILE A 491 -23.73 -9.88 10.31
N LEU A 492 -22.55 -9.26 10.48
CA LEU A 492 -21.29 -10.00 10.57
C LEU A 492 -21.33 -10.97 11.77
N ASP A 493 -21.10 -12.26 11.49
CA ASP A 493 -21.22 -13.34 12.47
C ASP A 493 -20.40 -13.09 13.75
N GLN A 494 -21.03 -13.35 14.89
CA GLN A 494 -20.48 -13.12 16.22
C GLN A 494 -19.77 -14.36 16.79
N ILE A 495 -19.89 -15.54 16.17
CA ILE A 495 -19.10 -16.73 16.53
C ILE A 495 -17.70 -16.63 15.90
N THR A 496 -17.64 -16.30 14.61
CA THR A 496 -16.41 -16.15 13.82
C THR A 496 -15.68 -14.84 14.17
N PHE A 497 -16.40 -13.72 14.27
CA PHE A 497 -15.82 -12.42 14.63
C PHE A 497 -16.39 -11.92 15.97
N PRO A 498 -16.06 -12.57 17.11
CA PRO A 498 -16.61 -12.21 18.42
C PRO A 498 -16.13 -10.83 18.87
N TYR A 499 -16.96 -10.13 19.64
CA TYR A 499 -16.55 -8.92 20.36
C TYR A 499 -15.67 -9.30 21.56
N ILE A 500 -14.57 -8.57 21.78
CA ILE A 500 -13.71 -8.77 22.97
C ILE A 500 -14.45 -8.34 24.24
N ARG A 501 -15.29 -7.31 24.13
CA ARG A 501 -16.26 -6.90 25.15
C ARG A 501 -17.66 -6.88 24.54
N PRO A 502 -18.61 -7.70 25.03
CA PRO A 502 -20.00 -7.65 24.58
C PRO A 502 -20.58 -6.23 24.70
N PRO A 503 -21.28 -5.70 23.69
CA PRO A 503 -21.96 -4.41 23.81
C PRO A 503 -22.99 -4.47 24.94
N ILE A 504 -22.98 -3.47 25.82
CA ILE A 504 -23.91 -3.39 26.97
C ILE A 504 -25.34 -3.09 26.48
N ASP A 505 -25.46 -2.41 25.35
CA ASP A 505 -26.73 -2.05 24.71
C ASP A 505 -26.72 -2.46 23.23
N ASN A 506 -27.46 -3.54 22.92
CA ASN A 506 -27.65 -4.03 21.55
C ASN A 506 -28.77 -3.27 20.79
N SER A 507 -29.34 -2.20 21.34
CA SER A 507 -30.44 -1.47 20.70
C SER A 507 -30.08 -0.90 19.32
N GLU A 508 -28.83 -0.47 19.08
CA GLU A 508 -28.36 -0.05 17.75
C GLU A 508 -28.42 -1.21 16.73
N GLU A 509 -27.97 -2.40 17.13
CA GLU A 509 -27.87 -3.57 16.25
C GLU A 509 -29.24 -4.19 16.00
N LEU A 510 -30.11 -4.25 17.03
CA LEU A 510 -31.54 -4.57 16.87
C LEU A 510 -32.27 -3.54 16.00
N ALA A 511 -31.95 -2.24 16.10
CA ALA A 511 -32.56 -1.21 15.27
C ALA A 511 -32.12 -1.31 13.79
N ALA A 512 -30.88 -1.72 13.52
CA ALA A 512 -30.42 -2.05 12.17
C ALA A 512 -31.17 -3.28 11.62
N GLN A 513 -31.29 -4.35 12.41
CA GLN A 513 -32.02 -5.57 12.03
C GLN A 513 -33.55 -5.35 11.90
N GLN A 514 -34.13 -4.35 12.56
CA GLN A 514 -35.53 -3.94 12.36
C GLN A 514 -35.74 -3.03 11.12
N GLN A 515 -34.68 -2.42 10.58
CA GLN A 515 -34.76 -1.59 9.36
C GLN A 515 -34.72 -2.41 8.07
N THR A 516 -34.20 -3.65 8.09
CA THR A 516 -34.33 -4.60 6.96
C THR A 516 -35.73 -5.23 6.87
N SER A 517 -36.60 -5.02 7.86
CA SER A 517 -38.00 -5.44 7.81
C SER A 517 -38.85 -4.47 6.98
N LEU A 518 -39.40 -4.99 5.87
CA LEU A 518 -40.29 -4.27 4.94
C LEU A 518 -41.60 -3.73 5.58
N ARG A 519 -41.85 -4.00 6.86
CA ARG A 519 -43.07 -3.58 7.58
C ARG A 519 -42.90 -2.29 8.41
N SER A 520 -41.69 -1.77 8.55
CA SER A 520 -41.37 -0.68 9.50
C SER A 520 -40.53 0.48 8.94
N ALA A 521 -40.23 0.49 7.63
CA ALA A 521 -39.46 1.55 7.00
C ALA A 521 -40.20 2.91 7.00
N LYS A 522 -39.76 3.87 7.84
CA LYS A 522 -40.21 5.27 7.76
C LYS A 522 -39.67 5.92 6.47
N PRO A 523 -40.46 6.78 5.79
CA PRO A 523 -40.09 7.29 4.46
C PRO A 523 -38.92 8.27 4.51
N THR A 524 -38.03 8.16 3.52
CA THR A 524 -36.66 8.69 3.54
C THR A 524 -36.53 10.22 3.46
N TRP A 525 -37.60 10.94 3.12
CA TRP A 525 -37.58 12.40 2.89
C TRP A 525 -37.34 13.25 4.16
N ALA A 526 -37.41 12.64 5.35
CA ALA A 526 -37.13 13.32 6.61
C ALA A 526 -35.62 13.48 6.94
N ARG A 527 -34.71 12.81 6.22
CA ARG A 527 -33.25 12.94 6.41
C ARG A 527 -32.73 14.21 5.73
N ASN A 528 -32.95 15.37 6.35
CA ASN A 528 -32.60 16.67 5.78
C ASN A 528 -31.61 17.45 6.66
N ARG A 529 -30.38 17.63 6.16
CA ARG A 529 -29.43 18.72 6.50
C ARG A 529 -29.13 18.97 8.00
N VAL A 530 -28.56 17.96 8.66
CA VAL A 530 -27.47 18.18 9.63
C VAL A 530 -26.18 17.72 8.94
N SER A 531 -25.01 18.26 9.34
CA SER A 531 -23.72 18.01 8.68
C SER A 531 -23.40 16.52 8.50
N ALA A 532 -23.54 16.03 7.27
CA ALA A 532 -23.45 14.60 6.96
C ALA A 532 -22.00 14.08 6.88
N ALA A 533 -21.00 14.95 7.02
CA ALA A 533 -19.59 14.58 7.02
C ALA A 533 -19.11 14.13 8.41
N GLU A 534 -19.56 14.79 9.48
CA GLU A 534 -18.99 14.62 10.83
C GLU A 534 -19.49 13.34 11.53
N SER A 535 -20.73 12.91 11.27
CA SER A 535 -21.39 11.77 11.95
C SER A 535 -21.19 10.40 11.24
N ARG A 536 -20.29 10.30 10.26
CA ARG A 536 -19.96 9.02 9.58
C ARG A 536 -19.24 8.08 10.54
N GLN A 537 -19.83 6.92 10.89
CA GLN A 537 -19.19 5.91 11.76
C GLN A 537 -17.83 5.49 11.16
N ARG A 538 -16.75 5.48 11.97
CA ARG A 538 -15.45 4.95 11.55
C ARG A 538 -15.40 3.43 11.71
N VAL A 539 -14.78 2.75 10.76
CA VAL A 539 -14.47 1.30 10.83
C VAL A 539 -12.99 1.13 10.52
N ILE A 540 -12.25 0.49 11.41
CA ILE A 540 -10.83 0.22 11.26
C ILE A 540 -10.67 -1.29 11.08
N VAL A 541 -9.94 -1.71 10.06
CA VAL A 541 -9.51 -3.10 9.88
C VAL A 541 -7.99 -3.14 10.05
N PHE A 542 -7.48 -3.90 11.02
CA PHE A 542 -6.06 -4.25 11.04
C PHE A 542 -5.84 -5.63 10.43
N MET A 543 -4.88 -5.70 9.52
CA MET A 543 -4.48 -6.91 8.82
C MET A 543 -3.04 -7.31 9.20
N ALA A 544 -2.93 -8.41 9.93
CA ALA A 544 -1.65 -8.98 10.38
C ALA A 544 -0.99 -9.82 9.27
N GLY A 545 0.30 -9.62 9.05
CA GLY A 545 1.02 -10.29 7.97
C GLY A 545 0.75 -9.69 6.58
N GLY A 546 0.48 -8.39 6.51
CA GLY A 546 0.44 -7.65 5.25
C GLY A 546 -0.92 -7.64 4.55
N ALA A 547 -1.15 -6.66 3.68
CA ALA A 547 -2.42 -6.46 2.96
C ALA A 547 -2.23 -6.10 1.48
N THR A 548 -3.22 -6.43 0.65
CA THR A 548 -3.18 -6.19 -0.80
C THR A 548 -3.78 -4.84 -1.18
N TYR A 549 -3.46 -4.38 -2.39
CA TYR A 549 -4.10 -3.18 -2.96
C TYR A 549 -5.59 -3.39 -3.29
N SER A 550 -6.06 -4.63 -3.49
CA SER A 550 -7.50 -4.91 -3.66
C SER A 550 -8.27 -4.92 -2.34
N GLU A 551 -7.64 -5.30 -1.23
CA GLU A 551 -8.21 -5.11 0.12
C GLU A 551 -8.26 -3.62 0.50
N SER A 552 -7.26 -2.82 0.14
CA SER A 552 -7.32 -1.36 0.27
C SER A 552 -8.48 -0.79 -0.56
N ARG A 553 -8.56 -1.17 -1.85
CA ARG A 553 -9.66 -0.79 -2.76
C ARG A 553 -11.03 -1.11 -2.16
N ALA A 554 -11.21 -2.30 -1.60
CA ALA A 554 -12.46 -2.72 -0.94
C ALA A 554 -12.86 -1.78 0.20
N CYS A 555 -11.91 -1.28 1.00
CA CYS A 555 -12.18 -0.31 2.06
C CYS A 555 -12.70 1.02 1.49
N TYR A 556 -12.12 1.52 0.40
CA TYR A 556 -12.61 2.70 -0.32
C TYR A 556 -13.99 2.47 -0.97
N GLU A 557 -14.24 1.30 -1.56
CA GLU A 557 -15.53 0.93 -2.15
C GLU A 557 -16.64 0.91 -1.08
N VAL A 558 -16.42 0.24 0.04
CA VAL A 558 -17.40 0.16 1.14
C VAL A 558 -17.58 1.53 1.82
N SER A 559 -16.51 2.31 1.99
CA SER A 559 -16.57 3.68 2.53
C SER A 559 -17.45 4.62 1.68
N LYS A 560 -17.31 4.54 0.35
CA LYS A 560 -18.12 5.31 -0.61
C LYS A 560 -19.59 4.87 -0.61
N THR A 561 -19.86 3.56 -0.60
CA THR A 561 -21.22 3.01 -0.78
C THR A 561 -22.07 3.01 0.50
N THR A 562 -21.47 2.82 1.68
CA THR A 562 -22.22 2.65 2.95
C THR A 562 -22.36 3.93 3.78
N GLY A 563 -21.55 4.95 3.49
CA GLY A 563 -21.51 6.18 4.28
C GLY A 563 -20.69 6.08 5.58
N LYS A 564 -19.99 4.97 5.83
CA LYS A 564 -19.01 4.81 6.92
C LYS A 564 -17.62 5.27 6.45
N ASP A 565 -16.75 5.71 7.35
CA ASP A 565 -15.34 5.98 7.03
C ASP A 565 -14.49 4.76 7.39
N VAL A 566 -14.14 3.96 6.37
CA VAL A 566 -13.43 2.69 6.53
C VAL A 566 -11.93 2.87 6.30
N PHE A 567 -11.10 2.47 7.26
CA PHE A 567 -9.64 2.54 7.19
C PHE A 567 -9.03 1.14 7.21
N LEU A 568 -8.08 0.88 6.31
CA LEU A 568 -7.23 -0.31 6.35
C LEU A 568 -5.91 0.05 7.02
N ALA A 569 -5.52 -0.74 8.03
CA ALA A 569 -4.23 -0.72 8.67
C ALA A 569 -3.54 -2.08 8.48
N THR A 570 -2.23 -2.09 8.26
CA THR A 570 -1.47 -3.32 7.98
C THR A 570 -0.02 -3.19 8.46
N SER A 571 0.65 -4.32 8.67
CA SER A 571 2.11 -4.32 8.88
C SER A 571 2.87 -3.77 7.66
N HIS A 572 2.46 -4.16 6.44
CA HIS A 572 3.07 -3.76 5.17
C HIS A 572 2.10 -3.97 3.99
N MET A 573 2.42 -3.41 2.83
CA MET A 573 1.72 -3.72 1.58
C MET A 573 2.34 -4.95 0.91
N VAL A 574 1.49 -5.79 0.33
CA VAL A 574 1.84 -7.09 -0.25
C VAL A 574 1.51 -7.08 -1.74
N THR A 575 2.53 -7.35 -2.56
CA THR A 575 2.36 -7.72 -3.97
C THR A 575 2.42 -9.24 -4.10
N PRO A 576 1.86 -9.85 -5.16
CA PRO A 576 1.89 -11.31 -5.33
C PRO A 576 3.30 -11.90 -5.35
N ALA A 577 4.27 -11.20 -5.96
CA ALA A 577 5.68 -11.58 -5.93
C ALA A 577 6.27 -11.55 -4.50
N LEU A 578 5.92 -10.54 -3.69
CA LEU A 578 6.36 -10.46 -2.30
C LEU A 578 5.70 -11.54 -1.44
N TYR A 579 4.41 -11.83 -1.64
CA TYR A 579 3.69 -12.87 -0.91
C TYR A 579 4.27 -14.27 -1.16
N VAL A 580 4.44 -14.64 -2.44
CA VAL A 580 5.03 -15.92 -2.85
C VAL A 580 6.43 -16.08 -2.28
N ARG A 581 7.24 -15.01 -2.26
CA ARG A 581 8.52 -15.02 -1.54
C ARG A 581 8.33 -15.21 -0.03
N GLN A 582 7.51 -14.39 0.63
CA GLN A 582 7.33 -14.43 2.08
C GLN A 582 6.84 -15.80 2.59
N VAL A 583 5.99 -16.50 1.80
CA VAL A 583 5.58 -17.89 2.08
C VAL A 583 6.73 -18.87 1.79
N SER A 584 7.53 -18.66 0.74
CA SER A 584 8.75 -19.46 0.50
C SER A 584 9.74 -19.36 1.66
N ASP A 585 9.94 -18.15 2.19
CA ASP A 585 10.86 -17.84 3.29
C ASP A 585 10.41 -18.49 4.63
N LEU A 586 9.21 -19.10 4.74
CA LEU A 586 8.73 -19.76 5.97
C LEU A 586 9.41 -21.10 6.33
N SER A 587 10.19 -21.69 5.43
CA SER A 587 10.95 -22.94 5.65
C SER A 587 12.47 -22.76 5.62
N GLU A 588 12.96 -21.53 5.52
CA GLU A 588 14.38 -21.18 5.49
C GLU A 588 15.04 -21.18 6.89
N ASP A 589 16.38 -21.12 6.97
CA ASP A 589 17.05 -20.87 8.26
C ASP A 589 16.72 -19.43 8.71
N ARG A 590 16.20 -19.24 9.94
CA ARG A 590 15.90 -17.91 10.53
C ARG A 590 17.05 -16.90 10.32
N ARG A 591 18.30 -17.35 10.33
CA ARG A 591 19.51 -16.52 10.08
C ARG A 591 19.55 -15.86 8.69
N ARG A 592 18.80 -16.38 7.71
CA ARG A 592 18.67 -15.84 6.34
C ARG A 592 17.55 -14.80 6.22
N LEU A 593 16.62 -14.75 7.17
CA LEU A 593 15.48 -13.82 7.18
C LEU A 593 15.88 -12.38 7.53
N ASP A 594 17.09 -12.18 8.05
CA ASP A 594 17.66 -10.88 8.44
C ASP A 594 16.68 -10.04 9.30
N LEU A 595 16.16 -10.68 10.35
CA LEU A 595 15.17 -10.09 11.26
C LEU A 595 15.80 -8.88 12.00
N PRO A 596 15.14 -7.71 12.08
CA PRO A 596 15.68 -6.53 12.74
C PRO A 596 16.09 -6.74 14.20
N ILE A 597 15.48 -7.70 14.91
CA ILE A 597 15.82 -8.03 16.30
C ILE A 597 17.12 -8.83 16.45
N ASP A 598 17.51 -9.61 15.43
CA ASP A 598 18.72 -10.42 15.41
C ASP A 598 19.95 -9.60 14.94
N ARG A 599 19.73 -8.37 14.43
CA ARG A 599 20.79 -7.42 14.04
C ARG A 599 21.44 -6.74 15.26
N PRO A 600 22.68 -6.22 15.14
CA PRO A 600 23.32 -5.44 16.20
C PRO A 600 22.49 -4.21 16.60
N LYS A 601 22.09 -4.11 17.87
CA LYS A 601 21.31 -2.98 18.38
C LYS A 601 22.04 -1.65 18.17
N PRO A 602 21.38 -0.61 17.62
CA PRO A 602 21.96 0.72 17.49
C PRO A 602 22.45 1.28 18.83
N LYS A 603 23.45 2.17 18.77
CA LYS A 603 24.07 2.82 19.94
C LYS A 603 24.13 4.32 19.70
N ALA A 604 24.06 5.10 20.77
CA ALA A 604 24.29 6.54 20.71
C ALA A 604 25.70 6.83 20.15
N PRO A 605 25.85 7.75 19.18
CA PRO A 605 27.14 8.05 18.56
C PRO A 605 28.20 8.49 19.58
N GLU A 606 29.40 7.90 19.50
CA GLU A 606 30.48 8.08 20.49
C GLU A 606 30.83 9.55 20.76
N HIS A 607 30.71 10.41 19.74
CA HIS A 607 31.02 11.83 19.84
C HIS A 607 30.11 12.59 20.83
N LEU A 608 28.93 12.06 21.17
CA LEU A 608 28.05 12.63 22.20
C LEU A 608 28.61 12.44 23.62
N PHE A 609 29.53 11.49 23.82
CA PHE A 609 30.20 11.22 25.10
C PHE A 609 31.63 11.78 25.17
N ILE A 610 32.22 12.16 24.05
CA ILE A 610 33.52 12.86 24.03
C ILE A 610 33.33 14.27 24.61
N ARG A 611 33.92 14.51 25.80
CA ARG A 611 34.11 15.87 26.31
C ARG A 611 35.19 16.58 25.49
N ASN A 612 34.83 17.71 24.90
CA ASN A 612 35.78 18.68 24.37
C ASN A 612 36.35 19.55 25.50
N ASP A 613 36.83 18.92 26.57
CA ASP A 613 37.64 19.62 27.57
C ASP A 613 38.95 20.05 26.87
N PRO A 614 39.28 21.35 26.76
CA PRO A 614 40.52 21.78 26.15
C PRO A 614 41.68 21.26 27.01
N ARG A 615 42.46 20.31 26.46
CA ARG A 615 43.67 19.80 27.13
C ARG A 615 44.54 21.01 27.50
N PRO A 616 44.96 21.17 28.77
CA PRO A 616 45.86 22.26 29.13
C PRO A 616 47.09 22.24 28.24
N THR A 617 47.30 23.32 27.49
CA THR A 617 48.41 23.43 26.54
C THR A 617 49.71 23.32 27.32
N ALA A 618 50.41 22.19 27.18
CA ALA A 618 51.68 21.98 27.85
C ALA A 618 52.66 23.08 27.41
N LEU A 619 53.09 23.91 28.35
CA LEU A 619 54.03 25.01 28.09
C LEU A 619 55.33 24.45 27.51
N PRO A 620 55.93 25.09 26.49
CA PRO A 620 57.17 24.60 25.88
C PRO A 620 58.31 24.56 26.89
N SER A 621 58.84 23.37 27.18
CA SER A 621 60.03 23.20 28.02
C SER A 621 61.30 23.52 27.23
N ASP A 622 61.98 24.62 27.57
CA ASP A 622 63.23 25.07 26.93
C ASP A 622 64.36 24.02 27.06
N PRO A 623 64.94 23.52 25.96
CA PRO A 623 65.91 22.41 26.01
C PRO A 623 67.34 22.89 26.33
N ARG A 624 67.74 22.90 27.62
CA ARG A 624 69.15 23.17 27.99
C ARG A 624 69.67 22.58 29.30
N SER A 625 70.16 21.33 29.28
CA SER A 625 71.44 20.92 29.91
C SER A 625 71.78 19.42 29.73
N ARG A 626 73.09 19.14 29.64
CA ARG A 626 73.80 17.83 29.76
C ARG A 626 74.87 18.02 30.86
N PRO A 627 75.29 17.02 31.67
CA PRO A 627 76.01 15.78 31.24
C PRO A 627 75.58 14.50 32.02
N GLY A 628 76.16 13.30 31.88
CA GLY A 628 77.12 12.75 30.91
C GLY A 628 77.90 11.51 31.44
N GLY A 629 78.04 10.45 30.63
CA GLY A 629 78.84 9.23 30.92
C GLY A 629 78.04 8.01 31.47
N GLY A 630 78.35 6.75 31.12
CA GLY A 630 79.29 6.27 30.09
C GLY A 630 79.42 4.74 29.91
N ALA A 631 79.54 4.32 28.63
CA ALA A 631 80.31 3.19 28.05
C ALA A 631 80.01 1.69 28.30
N MET A 632 80.43 0.89 27.29
CA MET A 632 80.57 -0.59 27.16
C MET A 632 79.28 -1.41 26.87
N GLY A 633 79.20 -2.27 25.84
CA GLY A 633 80.20 -2.63 24.80
C GLY A 633 79.61 -3.33 23.54
N LEU A 634 80.48 -3.62 22.56
CA LEU A 634 80.24 -4.21 21.21
C LEU A 634 81.12 -5.50 21.05
N PRO A 635 81.35 -6.15 19.86
CA PRO A 635 80.81 -5.99 18.48
C PRO A 635 80.45 -7.31 17.73
N ALA A 636 79.90 -7.22 16.50
CA ALA A 636 80.43 -7.86 15.24
C ALA A 636 79.44 -7.81 14.03
N GLY A 637 79.96 -7.76 12.79
CA GLY A 637 79.28 -7.94 11.48
C GLY A 637 80.17 -8.77 10.52
N PRO A 638 80.13 -8.68 9.16
CA PRO A 638 79.26 -7.95 8.19
C PRO A 638 78.57 -8.91 7.17
N GLY A 639 77.94 -8.55 6.03
CA GLY A 639 77.47 -7.24 5.51
C GLY A 639 78.03 -6.78 4.13
N ARG A 640 77.49 -7.22 2.96
CA ARG A 640 77.76 -6.61 1.62
C ARG A 640 76.76 -6.94 0.47
N LEU A 641 76.31 -5.88 -0.23
CA LEU A 641 76.03 -5.66 -1.69
C LEU A 641 75.51 -6.78 -2.66
N GLY A 642 74.54 -6.44 -3.52
CA GLY A 642 74.09 -7.20 -4.72
C GLY A 642 73.11 -6.41 -5.63
N GLN A 643 72.86 -6.83 -6.89
CA GLN A 643 72.11 -6.05 -7.91
C GLN A 643 71.07 -6.82 -8.78
N SER A 644 69.93 -6.16 -9.06
CA SER A 644 69.17 -6.15 -10.35
C SER A 644 68.31 -7.34 -10.86
N ARG A 645 67.37 -6.96 -11.76
CA ARG A 645 66.63 -7.71 -12.82
C ARG A 645 65.24 -8.37 -12.54
N SER A 646 64.28 -8.01 -13.40
CA SER A 646 62.99 -8.68 -13.72
C SER A 646 63.19 -9.76 -14.83
N PRO A 647 62.25 -10.71 -15.07
CA PRO A 647 61.04 -10.45 -15.89
C PRO A 647 59.77 -11.34 -15.57
N GLY A 648 58.70 -11.22 -16.37
CA GLY A 648 57.54 -12.16 -16.51
C GLY A 648 57.42 -12.69 -17.96
N PRO A 649 56.24 -13.04 -18.56
CA PRO A 649 54.86 -13.27 -18.08
C PRO A 649 54.59 -14.80 -17.94
N PRO A 650 53.60 -15.56 -18.54
CA PRO A 650 52.44 -15.32 -19.48
C PRO A 650 51.11 -14.96 -18.75
N ALA A 651 49.89 -14.78 -19.30
CA ALA A 651 49.16 -15.01 -20.59
C ALA A 651 48.19 -16.23 -20.68
N THR A 652 47.11 -16.14 -21.48
CA THR A 652 45.95 -17.08 -21.60
C THR A 652 45.53 -17.40 -23.06
N PRO A 653 44.79 -18.50 -23.35
CA PRO A 653 44.34 -18.86 -24.72
C PRO A 653 42.89 -18.43 -25.07
N GLN A 654 42.56 -18.38 -26.36
CA GLN A 654 41.28 -17.91 -26.93
C GLN A 654 40.34 -19.06 -27.39
N LYS A 655 39.10 -18.71 -27.78
CA LYS A 655 38.09 -19.60 -28.40
C LYS A 655 38.23 -19.67 -29.94
N SER A 656 37.61 -20.68 -30.56
CA SER A 656 37.34 -20.75 -32.00
C SER A 656 35.91 -21.31 -32.27
N PRO A 657 35.31 -21.10 -33.47
CA PRO A 657 33.85 -21.25 -33.67
C PRO A 657 33.42 -22.48 -34.51
N GLY A 658 32.10 -22.71 -34.61
CA GLY A 658 31.48 -23.68 -35.52
C GLY A 658 29.99 -23.41 -35.79
N TYR A 659 29.52 -23.74 -37.00
CA TYR A 659 28.13 -23.61 -37.50
C TYR A 659 27.43 -24.98 -37.55
N ASN A 660 26.10 -25.04 -37.33
CA ASN A 660 25.13 -25.32 -38.42
C ASN A 660 23.65 -25.29 -38.00
N ASN A 661 22.77 -25.25 -39.00
CA ASN A 661 21.30 -25.28 -38.92
C ASN A 661 20.76 -26.64 -39.45
N PRO A 662 19.53 -27.09 -39.14
CA PRO A 662 18.58 -27.32 -40.25
C PRO A 662 17.06 -27.25 -39.95
N ALA A 663 16.32 -26.66 -40.90
CA ALA A 663 14.99 -27.01 -41.44
C ALA A 663 13.70 -27.13 -40.54
N PRO A 664 12.50 -26.82 -41.10
CA PRO A 664 11.22 -26.81 -40.39
C PRO A 664 10.37 -28.10 -40.53
N ASN A 665 9.31 -28.23 -39.73
CA ASN A 665 8.34 -29.34 -39.74
C ASN A 665 6.89 -28.80 -39.86
N PRO A 666 5.97 -29.37 -40.67
CA PRO A 666 4.70 -28.72 -41.00
C PRO A 666 3.46 -29.38 -40.37
N TYR A 667 2.95 -28.82 -39.26
CA TYR A 667 1.61 -29.14 -38.74
C TYR A 667 0.92 -27.89 -38.20
N ASP A 668 0.03 -27.32 -39.00
CA ASP A 668 -0.78 -26.16 -38.62
C ASP A 668 -2.27 -26.49 -38.72
N LYS A 669 -2.99 -26.25 -37.61
CA LYS A 669 -4.46 -26.31 -37.50
C LYS A 669 -4.89 -25.31 -36.42
N PRO A 670 -5.89 -24.45 -36.70
CA PRO A 670 -6.26 -23.38 -35.77
C PRO A 670 -6.86 -23.92 -34.48
N GLN A 671 -6.41 -23.38 -33.35
CA GLN A 671 -7.09 -23.51 -32.06
C GLN A 671 -8.39 -22.66 -32.04
N PRO A 672 -9.41 -23.05 -31.26
CA PRO A 672 -10.58 -22.20 -31.04
C PRO A 672 -10.21 -20.96 -30.21
N GLN A 673 -10.71 -19.78 -30.60
CA GLN A 673 -10.49 -18.53 -29.87
C GLN A 673 -11.31 -18.47 -28.57
N PRO A 674 -10.75 -17.97 -27.45
CA PRO A 674 -11.51 -17.67 -26.23
C PRO A 674 -12.35 -16.37 -26.38
N PRO A 675 -13.54 -16.28 -25.77
CA PRO A 675 -14.49 -15.19 -26.02
C PRO A 675 -14.37 -14.03 -25.01
N THR A 676 -13.25 -13.28 -25.00
CA THR A 676 -13.08 -12.11 -24.11
C THR A 676 -12.70 -10.84 -24.88
N SER A 677 -13.61 -10.37 -25.76
CA SER A 677 -13.37 -9.27 -26.70
C SER A 677 -13.18 -7.88 -26.06
N GLY A 678 -13.51 -7.67 -24.78
CA GLY A 678 -13.38 -6.37 -24.11
C GLY A 678 -11.92 -5.94 -23.90
N LEU A 679 -11.13 -6.74 -23.17
CA LEU A 679 -9.74 -6.40 -22.85
C LEU A 679 -8.72 -6.94 -23.86
N ALA A 680 -8.97 -8.08 -24.52
CA ALA A 680 -8.06 -8.63 -25.52
C ALA A 680 -7.98 -7.77 -26.80
N ALA A 681 -9.01 -6.98 -27.10
CA ALA A 681 -9.01 -6.02 -28.22
C ALA A 681 -8.35 -4.67 -27.89
N MET A 682 -8.02 -4.39 -26.61
CA MET A 682 -7.37 -3.16 -26.19
C MET A 682 -5.86 -3.20 -26.44
N ASN A 683 -5.49 -3.00 -27.70
CA ASN A 683 -4.22 -2.36 -28.06
C ASN A 683 -4.49 -0.84 -28.19
N MET A 684 -3.71 -0.02 -27.48
CA MET A 684 -3.90 1.45 -27.49
C MET A 684 -3.75 2.06 -28.90
N ASN A 685 -2.97 1.42 -29.78
CA ASN A 685 -2.83 1.83 -31.17
C ASN A 685 -4.02 1.42 -32.08
N SER A 686 -5.00 0.67 -31.57
CA SER A 686 -6.20 0.25 -32.33
C SER A 686 -7.54 0.66 -31.70
N ALA A 687 -7.55 1.25 -30.51
CA ALA A 687 -8.75 1.84 -29.90
C ALA A 687 -9.25 3.10 -30.63
N LEU A 688 -8.44 3.63 -31.56
CA LEU A 688 -8.71 4.82 -32.36
C LEU A 688 -9.27 4.39 -33.73
N GLY A 689 -10.56 4.65 -33.96
CA GLY A 689 -11.34 4.04 -35.03
C GLY A 689 -11.01 4.52 -36.45
N LYS A 690 -11.22 3.65 -37.44
CA LYS A 690 -11.23 4.03 -38.87
C LYS A 690 -12.42 4.98 -39.16
N PRO A 691 -12.24 6.05 -39.95
CA PRO A 691 -13.34 6.90 -40.36
C PRO A 691 -14.32 6.14 -41.27
N ILE A 692 -15.62 6.33 -41.03
CA ILE A 692 -16.69 5.80 -41.88
C ILE A 692 -16.74 6.64 -43.17
N PRO A 693 -16.61 6.04 -44.38
CA PRO A 693 -16.68 6.80 -45.61
C PRO A 693 -18.12 7.29 -45.89
N PRO A 694 -18.30 8.49 -46.46
CA PRO A 694 -19.63 8.99 -46.83
C PRO A 694 -20.26 8.13 -47.95
N PRO A 695 -21.59 8.00 -47.99
CA PRO A 695 -22.27 7.17 -48.98
C PRO A 695 -22.09 7.72 -50.40
N SER A 696 -21.59 6.88 -51.31
CA SER A 696 -21.36 7.23 -52.71
C SER A 696 -22.68 7.33 -53.48
N GLY A 697 -23.01 8.55 -53.94
CA GLY A 697 -24.19 8.81 -54.75
C GLY A 697 -24.05 8.22 -56.16
N THR A 698 -24.98 7.34 -56.55
CA THR A 698 -25.11 6.83 -57.92
C THR A 698 -26.28 7.51 -58.63
N ASN A 699 -26.04 8.07 -59.83
CA ASN A 699 -27.09 8.67 -60.66
C ASN A 699 -28.00 7.58 -61.24
N GLY A 700 -29.33 7.72 -61.13
CA GLY A 700 -30.27 6.61 -61.35
C GLY A 700 -31.61 6.87 -62.07
N SER A 701 -31.93 8.11 -62.45
CA SER A 701 -33.07 8.50 -63.34
C SER A 701 -34.54 8.35 -62.84
N ALA A 702 -35.45 8.98 -63.61
CA ALA A 702 -36.89 8.69 -63.79
C ALA A 702 -37.98 9.09 -62.73
N LEU A 703 -38.51 10.31 -62.93
CA LEU A 703 -39.93 10.64 -63.22
C LEU A 703 -41.08 10.53 -62.16
N VAL A 704 -41.81 11.67 -62.07
CA VAL A 704 -43.30 11.83 -61.97
C VAL A 704 -44.00 11.92 -60.59
N LYS A 705 -44.52 13.14 -60.32
CA LYS A 705 -45.79 13.59 -59.66
C LYS A 705 -46.34 12.79 -58.44
N GLY A 706 -46.78 13.44 -57.34
CA GLY A 706 -46.90 14.88 -57.02
C GLY A 706 -48.10 15.18 -56.10
N LYS A 707 -48.39 16.48 -55.85
CA LYS A 707 -49.46 17.05 -54.97
C LYS A 707 -49.23 16.90 -53.44
N LEU A 708 -49.79 17.76 -52.57
CA LEU A 708 -50.02 19.23 -52.60
C LEU A 708 -50.49 19.72 -51.20
N GLU A 709 -49.83 20.73 -50.60
CA GLU A 709 -50.40 21.69 -49.61
C GLU A 709 -51.03 21.15 -48.26
N LYS A 710 -51.36 21.93 -47.20
CA LYS A 710 -51.26 23.39 -46.92
C LYS A 710 -51.10 23.74 -45.41
N LYS A 711 -50.40 24.87 -45.19
CA LYS A 711 -50.25 25.80 -44.03
C LYS A 711 -51.28 25.84 -42.87
N GLY A 712 -50.77 26.23 -41.68
CA GLY A 712 -51.47 27.05 -40.65
C GLY A 712 -51.25 26.58 -39.19
N LYS A 713 -50.67 27.26 -38.18
CA LYS A 713 -49.95 28.55 -37.94
C LYS A 713 -50.66 29.49 -36.92
N HIS A 714 -49.97 29.81 -35.80
CA HIS A 714 -50.27 30.87 -34.79
C HIS A 714 -51.51 30.63 -33.86
N LYS A 715 -51.65 31.20 -32.63
CA LYS A 715 -50.82 32.13 -31.81
C LYS A 715 -51.18 32.09 -30.29
N ASP A 716 -50.25 32.53 -29.44
CA ASP A 716 -50.35 33.36 -28.19
C ASP A 716 -50.95 32.92 -26.81
N GLU A 717 -50.13 33.26 -25.78
CA GLU A 717 -50.39 34.03 -24.53
C GLU A 717 -51.39 33.66 -23.41
N SER A 718 -50.81 33.28 -22.26
CA SER A 718 -51.03 33.86 -20.90
C SER A 718 -52.33 33.59 -20.11
N GLY A 719 -52.19 33.55 -18.77
CA GLY A 719 -53.31 33.49 -17.80
C GLY A 719 -52.88 32.96 -16.43
N GLU A 720 -53.29 33.62 -15.34
CA GLU A 720 -52.84 33.31 -13.97
C GLU A 720 -54.04 33.07 -13.01
N LYS A 721 -53.85 32.22 -11.97
CA LYS A 721 -54.76 32.01 -10.81
C LYS A 721 -56.14 31.38 -11.17
N GLU A 722 -56.98 30.86 -10.25
CA GLU A 722 -56.95 30.83 -8.78
C GLU A 722 -57.50 29.48 -8.19
N LYS A 723 -57.70 29.42 -6.86
CA LYS A 723 -58.05 28.21 -6.06
C LYS A 723 -59.54 27.81 -6.14
N LYS A 724 -59.84 26.50 -5.97
CA LYS A 724 -60.95 26.04 -5.09
C LYS A 724 -60.88 24.56 -4.69
N LYS A 725 -61.46 24.25 -3.52
CA LYS A 725 -61.56 22.91 -2.92
C LYS A 725 -62.71 22.10 -3.52
N ARG A 726 -62.56 20.76 -3.57
CA ARG A 726 -63.63 19.78 -3.32
C ARG A 726 -63.02 18.46 -2.80
N GLY A 727 -63.82 17.65 -2.11
CA GLY A 727 -63.44 16.35 -1.55
C GLY A 727 -64.57 15.32 -1.69
N PHE A 728 -64.58 14.29 -0.84
CA PHE A 728 -65.28 12.98 -1.01
C PHE A 728 -64.58 12.07 -2.03
N PHE A 729 -64.49 10.74 -1.86
CA PHE A 729 -64.89 9.81 -0.77
C PHE A 729 -63.62 9.34 0.01
N GLY A 730 -63.61 8.55 1.11
CA GLY A 730 -64.58 7.64 1.73
C GLY A 730 -64.31 6.19 1.28
N SER A 731 -64.04 5.15 2.08
CA SER A 731 -63.90 4.86 3.51
C SER A 731 -64.06 3.32 3.59
N LYS A 732 -63.35 2.61 4.49
CA LYS A 732 -63.36 1.14 4.65
C LYS A 732 -62.68 0.37 3.50
N LYS A 733 -62.14 -0.84 3.74
CA LYS A 733 -62.28 -1.71 4.93
C LYS A 733 -60.93 -2.23 5.41
#